data_AF-A0A9W7EQJ5-F1
#
_entry.id   AF-A0A9W7EQJ5-F1
#
_cell.length_a   1.000
_cell.length_b   1.000
_cell.length_c   1.000
_cell.angle_alpha   90.00
_cell.angle_beta   90.00
_cell.angle_gamma   90.00
#
_symmetry.space_group_name_H-M   'P 1'
#
loop_
_entity.id
_entity.type
_entity.pdbx_description
1 polymer ?
#
loop_
_entity_poly.entity_id
_entity_poly.type
_entity_poly.pdbx_seq_one_letter_code
_entity_poly.pdbx_strand_id
1 'polypeptide(L)'
;MLPGQWPSHKYCSAGHKNRLRYDKFVGLGLVEMATTVTATAGLYVPPWKKKQMAEEAAKANADQPTPSTSSRSLQLETWSALQKSINGIVNRVNPSNIKQMCALLFSSNLIRGRGLLARSLLKAQQISPSFTSTYASLLSVINTKLPETGELVLSRLILNFRRSYKRRDKSLALSTSKFIAHFVNQSMSHELLSLQILTLLLSNPTSDSVEIAVQFTKECGNYVLEASPKGMHAIMERFRGILHEGEIDKRVQFEIERLFAVRKNGFKEYPSVVEELDLVERDEQITFEIGLDEEGLEKEEGLDVFREDPDYEENEKLWGKIKREILGEDSDSDTEDSSGSESGSDSDSDHSSASLPDPTEGVVAVPPTPHTQKIEDMSEQALVNLRRTIYLTIMSSAGFEECCHKLAKMNIPDGRESELVNMLIECCSQERTFLRYYGLIAQRFCLMRRRWQEAFDSSFKENYDTIHRLETNKLRNVAKLFAHIMHTDALPWTSLEHVRLNEDDTTSSSRIFVKILVQEMAENLGVEKLRERFENPLMEVPFSGMFPKDEPRNTRFAINFFTSIGLGPLTDGLREHLKNAPKLIMEKARKEQERIALLKAEMSSSESDSSSSSSSSSSSSSSSSSSSSSSSSASKKKSSRRRRKRSPSKSESESDEEEDTRDKERKERREKKKRRSRSNSK
;
A
#
# COMPACT_ATOMS: atom_id res chain seq x y z
N MET A 1 49.52 -49.85 12.03
CA MET A 1 49.40 -51.17 12.68
C MET A 1 47.91 -51.47 12.86
N LEU A 2 47.35 -52.28 11.95
CA LEU A 2 46.23 -53.21 12.21
C LEU A 2 46.76 -54.34 13.13
N PRO A 3 45.95 -55.24 13.76
CA PRO A 3 44.75 -55.94 13.21
C PRO A 3 43.63 -56.19 14.27
N GLY A 4 42.52 -56.89 14.06
CA GLY A 4 42.06 -57.85 13.04
C GLY A 4 40.55 -58.09 13.23
N GLN A 5 39.80 -58.39 12.15
CA GLN A 5 39.51 -59.71 11.58
C GLN A 5 38.24 -60.39 12.14
N TRP A 6 37.39 -60.77 11.19
CA TRP A 6 36.13 -61.51 11.29
C TRP A 6 36.33 -62.96 11.78
N PRO A 7 35.23 -63.67 12.11
CA PRO A 7 34.89 -64.78 11.23
C PRO A 7 33.38 -64.97 10.95
N SER A 8 33.10 -65.34 9.70
CA SER A 8 31.85 -65.91 9.19
C SER A 8 31.85 -67.43 9.34
N HIS A 9 30.71 -68.07 9.70
CA HIS A 9 30.23 -69.28 9.03
C HIS A 9 28.81 -69.76 9.47
N LYS A 10 27.92 -69.87 8.46
CA LYS A 10 26.90 -70.91 8.18
C LYS A 10 25.81 -71.23 9.22
N TYR A 11 24.55 -71.00 8.84
CA TYR A 11 23.62 -72.06 8.39
C TYR A 11 22.53 -71.50 7.45
N CYS A 12 22.21 -72.29 6.44
CA CYS A 12 21.25 -72.04 5.36
C CYS A 12 19.80 -72.35 5.74
N SER A 13 18.89 -71.77 4.95
CA SER A 13 17.56 -72.28 4.55
C SER A 13 16.35 -72.01 5.47
N ALA A 14 15.46 -71.13 5.02
CA ALA A 14 14.13 -71.54 4.51
C ALA A 14 13.29 -70.30 4.16
N GLY A 15 13.19 -70.00 2.87
CA GLY A 15 12.13 -69.15 2.33
C GLY A 15 10.98 -70.02 1.82
N HIS A 16 9.75 -69.56 2.12
CA HIS A 16 8.51 -69.79 1.36
C HIS A 16 7.98 -71.24 1.25
N LYS A 17 6.78 -71.47 1.82
CA LYS A 17 5.60 -71.96 1.07
C LYS A 17 4.33 -72.10 1.95
N ASN A 18 3.20 -71.70 1.33
CA ASN A 18 1.82 -72.19 1.50
C ASN A 18 1.07 -71.70 2.76
N ARG A 19 -0.01 -70.89 2.72
CA ARG A 19 -1.21 -70.81 1.86
C ARG A 19 -1.86 -72.19 1.60
N LEU A 20 -3.11 -72.32 2.05
CA LEU A 20 -4.06 -73.44 1.94
C LEU A 20 -4.19 -74.32 3.20
N ARG A 21 -5.24 -74.08 3.97
CA ARG A 21 -6.21 -75.11 4.40
C ARG A 21 -7.49 -74.43 4.89
N TYR A 22 -8.43 -74.31 3.96
CA TYR A 22 -9.87 -74.28 4.21
C TYR A 22 -10.37 -75.73 4.35
N ASP A 23 -11.44 -75.86 5.11
CA ASP A 23 -12.42 -76.95 5.17
C ASP A 23 -12.03 -78.31 5.76
N LYS A 24 -12.62 -78.61 6.92
CA LYS A 24 -13.67 -79.64 7.01
C LYS A 24 -14.47 -79.61 8.33
N PHE A 25 -15.78 -79.37 8.17
CA PHE A 25 -16.95 -79.95 8.84
C PHE A 25 -17.18 -79.69 10.35
N VAL A 26 -18.11 -78.79 10.73
CA VAL A 26 -19.59 -78.91 10.75
C VAL A 26 -20.09 -79.60 12.02
N GLY A 27 -20.84 -78.86 12.85
CA GLY A 27 -21.83 -79.45 13.75
C GLY A 27 -22.06 -78.70 15.07
N LEU A 28 -23.06 -77.82 15.05
CA LEU A 28 -23.95 -77.44 16.17
C LEU A 28 -23.50 -76.30 17.10
N GLY A 29 -24.27 -75.21 17.06
CA GLY A 29 -24.18 -74.10 18.04
C GLY A 29 -24.33 -72.69 17.44
N LEU A 30 -25.16 -72.53 16.40
CA LEU A 30 -25.56 -71.23 15.88
C LEU A 30 -26.64 -70.67 16.81
N VAL A 31 -26.36 -69.54 17.48
CA VAL A 31 -27.24 -68.42 17.87
C VAL A 31 -26.56 -67.67 19.04
N GLU A 32 -26.37 -66.36 18.87
CA GLU A 32 -25.75 -65.37 19.79
C GLU A 32 -24.20 -65.37 19.88
N MET A 33 -23.58 -64.19 19.66
CA MET A 33 -22.14 -63.84 19.79
C MET A 33 -21.36 -63.51 18.50
N ALA A 34 -21.97 -62.85 17.52
CA ALA A 34 -21.24 -62.28 16.37
C ALA A 34 -21.76 -60.90 15.93
N THR A 35 -21.60 -59.86 16.77
CA THR A 35 -21.89 -58.47 16.38
C THR A 35 -20.90 -57.41 16.89
N THR A 36 -19.76 -57.77 17.48
CA THR A 36 -18.89 -56.77 18.16
C THR A 36 -17.49 -56.56 17.57
N VAL A 37 -17.16 -57.09 16.38
CA VAL A 37 -15.82 -56.93 15.79
C VAL A 37 -15.86 -56.52 14.32
N THR A 38 -16.36 -55.32 14.01
CA THR A 38 -16.03 -54.55 12.78
C THR A 38 -16.56 -53.11 12.86
N ALA A 39 -15.99 -52.25 13.71
CA ALA A 39 -16.43 -50.84 13.83
C ALA A 39 -15.26 -49.83 13.89
N THR A 40 -14.19 -50.05 13.13
CA THR A 40 -13.01 -49.15 13.09
C THR A 40 -12.54 -48.81 11.67
N ALA A 41 -13.47 -48.62 10.73
CA ALA A 41 -13.20 -47.94 9.47
C ALA A 41 -14.43 -47.10 9.13
N GLY A 42 -14.23 -45.78 8.93
CA GLY A 42 -15.30 -44.81 8.73
C GLY A 42 -16.13 -45.11 7.49
N LEU A 43 -17.25 -45.80 7.69
CA LEU A 43 -18.29 -45.95 6.68
C LEU A 43 -18.99 -44.60 6.52
N TYR A 44 -18.93 -44.00 5.34
CA TYR A 44 -19.67 -42.78 5.03
C TYR A 44 -21.17 -43.08 5.07
N VAL A 45 -21.86 -42.57 6.09
CA VAL A 45 -23.32 -42.61 6.19
C VAL A 45 -23.88 -41.34 5.54
N PRO A 46 -24.67 -41.46 4.44
CA PRO A 46 -25.25 -40.32 3.75
C PRO A 46 -26.14 -39.44 4.66
N PRO A 47 -26.21 -38.11 4.42
CA PRO A 47 -26.93 -37.17 5.28
C PRO A 47 -28.40 -37.53 5.54
N TRP A 48 -29.09 -38.07 4.53
CA TRP A 48 -30.50 -38.49 4.65
C TRP A 48 -30.66 -39.72 5.56
N LYS A 49 -29.68 -40.64 5.53
CA LYS A 49 -29.67 -41.84 6.36
C LYS A 49 -29.29 -41.53 7.81
N LYS A 50 -28.48 -40.49 8.04
CA LYS A 50 -28.26 -39.93 9.39
C LYS A 50 -29.51 -39.27 9.97
N LYS A 51 -30.26 -38.51 9.15
CA LYS A 51 -31.54 -37.93 9.56
C LYS A 51 -32.56 -39.01 9.92
N GLN A 52 -32.68 -40.07 9.11
CA GLN A 52 -33.55 -41.20 9.44
C GLN A 52 -33.14 -41.91 10.74
N MET A 53 -31.85 -42.19 10.95
CA MET A 53 -31.40 -42.79 12.22
C MET A 53 -31.59 -41.86 13.43
N ALA A 54 -31.48 -40.53 13.25
CA ALA A 54 -31.76 -39.56 14.31
C ALA A 54 -33.26 -39.48 14.62
N GLU A 55 -34.12 -39.53 13.60
CA GLU A 55 -35.58 -39.59 13.74
C GLU A 55 -36.05 -40.92 14.35
N GLU A 56 -35.41 -42.03 14.01
CA GLU A 56 -35.67 -43.34 14.60
C GLU A 56 -35.19 -43.42 16.05
N ALA A 57 -34.03 -42.85 16.38
CA ALA A 57 -33.54 -42.74 17.77
C ALA A 57 -34.42 -41.80 18.62
N ALA A 58 -34.93 -40.70 18.02
CA ALA A 58 -35.89 -39.81 18.68
C ALA A 58 -37.23 -40.50 18.95
N LYS A 59 -37.68 -41.40 18.06
CA LYS A 59 -38.90 -42.21 18.24
C LYS A 59 -38.72 -43.35 19.25
N ALA A 60 -37.52 -43.94 19.34
CA ALA A 60 -37.21 -45.01 20.29
C ALA A 60 -37.08 -44.52 21.75
N ASN A 61 -36.76 -43.23 21.96
CA ASN A 61 -36.62 -42.60 23.29
C ASN A 61 -37.92 -42.01 23.86
N ALA A 62 -39.07 -42.25 23.24
CA ALA A 62 -40.36 -41.69 23.68
C ALA A 62 -40.99 -42.40 24.91
N ASP A 63 -40.52 -43.61 25.27
CA ASP A 63 -41.13 -44.46 26.32
C ASP A 63 -40.23 -44.72 27.54
N GLN A 64 -39.20 -43.91 27.79
CA GLN A 64 -38.45 -43.92 29.05
C GLN A 64 -38.40 -42.53 29.69
N PRO A 65 -38.48 -42.41 31.03
CA PRO A 65 -38.36 -41.12 31.70
C PRO A 65 -36.93 -40.61 31.49
N THR A 66 -36.82 -39.52 30.70
CA THR A 66 -35.65 -38.65 30.48
C THR A 66 -34.27 -39.34 30.55
N PRO A 67 -33.65 -39.73 29.43
CA PRO A 67 -32.21 -39.89 29.44
C PRO A 67 -31.63 -38.50 29.72
N SER A 68 -30.82 -38.38 30.76
CA SER A 68 -30.15 -37.14 31.14
C SER A 68 -29.62 -36.38 29.91
N THR A 69 -29.85 -35.08 29.88
CA THR A 69 -29.35 -34.12 28.86
C THR A 69 -27.83 -34.23 28.59
N SER A 70 -27.09 -34.95 29.45
CA SER A 70 -25.70 -35.38 29.30
C SER A 70 -25.51 -36.80 28.72
N SER A 71 -26.25 -37.21 27.70
CA SER A 71 -26.02 -38.54 27.08
C SER A 71 -24.63 -38.61 26.42
N ARG A 72 -23.84 -39.64 26.73
CA ARG A 72 -22.51 -39.91 26.13
C ARG A 72 -22.51 -39.79 24.59
N SER A 73 -23.60 -40.19 23.94
CA SER A 73 -23.81 -40.07 22.50
C SER A 73 -23.83 -38.63 22.00
N LEU A 74 -24.51 -37.72 22.72
CA LEU A 74 -24.56 -36.31 22.39
C LEU A 74 -23.18 -35.66 22.58
N GLN A 75 -22.50 -35.97 23.68
CA GLN A 75 -21.13 -35.47 23.92
C GLN A 75 -20.13 -35.92 22.84
N LEU A 76 -20.29 -37.15 22.32
CA LEU A 76 -19.49 -37.68 21.22
C LEU A 76 -19.77 -36.95 19.90
N GLU A 77 -21.04 -36.64 19.62
CA GLU A 77 -21.42 -35.89 18.44
C GLU A 77 -20.89 -34.46 18.49
N THR A 78 -21.04 -33.76 19.63
CA THR A 78 -20.51 -32.40 19.81
C THR A 78 -18.99 -32.37 19.75
N TRP A 79 -18.30 -33.38 20.30
CA TRP A 79 -16.86 -33.54 20.17
C TRP A 79 -16.42 -33.74 18.71
N SER A 80 -17.14 -34.57 17.95
CA SER A 80 -16.85 -34.76 16.52
C SER A 80 -17.07 -33.49 15.71
N ALA A 81 -18.12 -32.73 16.02
CA ALA A 81 -18.40 -31.45 15.40
C ALA A 81 -17.31 -30.42 15.73
N LEU A 82 -16.89 -30.33 16.99
CA LEU A 82 -15.81 -29.48 17.47
C LEU A 82 -14.49 -29.80 16.74
N GLN A 83 -14.12 -31.07 16.65
CA GLN A 83 -12.92 -31.51 15.92
C GLN A 83 -12.97 -31.09 14.45
N LYS A 84 -14.12 -31.22 13.77
CA LYS A 84 -14.28 -30.81 12.37
C LYS A 84 -14.22 -29.30 12.22
N SER A 85 -14.84 -28.55 13.12
CA SER A 85 -14.82 -27.09 13.14
C SER A 85 -13.39 -26.58 13.27
N ILE A 86 -12.66 -27.01 14.30
CA ILE A 86 -11.26 -26.62 14.56
C ILE A 86 -10.36 -26.97 13.39
N ASN A 87 -10.42 -28.21 12.88
CA ASN A 87 -9.63 -28.61 11.71
C ASN A 87 -9.97 -27.77 10.46
N GLY A 88 -11.26 -27.47 10.26
CA GLY A 88 -11.72 -26.66 9.15
C GLY A 88 -11.24 -25.21 9.25
N ILE A 89 -11.19 -24.62 10.45
CA ILE A 89 -10.68 -23.26 10.67
C ILE A 89 -9.17 -23.21 10.44
N VAL A 90 -8.41 -24.13 11.06
CA VAL A 90 -6.95 -24.18 10.93
C VAL A 90 -6.50 -24.38 9.48
N ASN A 91 -7.21 -25.19 8.70
CA ASN A 91 -6.85 -25.40 7.28
C ASN A 91 -7.21 -24.22 6.36
N ARG A 92 -8.04 -23.28 6.81
CA ARG A 92 -8.49 -22.11 6.01
C ARG A 92 -7.84 -20.81 6.42
N VAL A 93 -7.04 -20.80 7.49
CA VAL A 93 -6.42 -19.58 8.02
C VAL A 93 -5.34 -19.07 7.06
N ASN A 94 -5.38 -17.77 6.79
CA ASN A 94 -4.47 -17.00 5.94
C ASN A 94 -4.28 -15.61 6.57
N PRO A 95 -3.21 -14.86 6.20
CA PRO A 95 -2.97 -13.52 6.72
C PRO A 95 -4.17 -12.56 6.56
N SER A 96 -4.88 -12.64 5.44
CA SER A 96 -6.02 -11.76 5.13
C SER A 96 -7.30 -12.06 5.91
N ASN A 97 -7.48 -13.29 6.41
CA ASN A 97 -8.72 -13.73 7.07
C ASN A 97 -8.54 -14.08 8.55
N ILE A 98 -7.33 -13.91 9.09
CA ILE A 98 -6.95 -14.34 10.43
C ILE A 98 -7.88 -13.77 11.51
N LYS A 99 -8.25 -12.48 11.42
CA LYS A 99 -9.16 -11.83 12.38
C LYS A 99 -10.54 -12.52 12.44
N GLN A 100 -11.11 -12.82 11.28
CA GLN A 100 -12.39 -13.54 11.18
C GLN A 100 -12.26 -14.98 11.68
N MET A 101 -11.14 -15.66 11.37
CA MET A 101 -10.89 -17.01 11.84
C MET A 101 -10.70 -17.06 13.36
N CYS A 102 -10.06 -16.06 13.97
CA CYS A 102 -9.95 -15.93 15.43
C CYS A 102 -11.34 -15.86 16.08
N ALA A 103 -12.22 -14.99 15.58
CA ALA A 103 -13.59 -14.88 16.11
C ALA A 103 -14.38 -16.20 15.99
N LEU A 104 -14.29 -16.88 14.84
CA LEU A 104 -14.90 -18.21 14.67
C LEU A 104 -14.27 -19.27 15.59
N LEU A 105 -12.98 -19.16 15.88
CA LEU A 105 -12.30 -20.10 16.75
C LEU A 105 -12.72 -19.93 18.22
N PHE A 106 -12.82 -18.68 18.71
CA PHE A 106 -13.39 -18.38 20.04
C PHE A 106 -14.88 -18.72 20.14
N SER A 107 -15.59 -18.84 19.01
CA SER A 107 -16.96 -19.32 19.02
C SER A 107 -17.09 -20.82 19.39
N SER A 108 -16.01 -21.59 19.22
CA SER A 108 -15.92 -23.03 19.53
C SER A 108 -15.32 -23.23 20.93
N ASN A 109 -15.70 -24.29 21.65
CA ASN A 109 -15.17 -24.56 23.01
C ASN A 109 -13.69 -24.95 22.99
N LEU A 110 -12.81 -23.97 23.22
CA LEU A 110 -11.35 -24.17 23.16
C LEU A 110 -10.76 -24.77 24.43
N ILE A 111 -11.41 -24.61 25.60
CA ILE A 111 -10.96 -25.26 26.84
C ILE A 111 -11.07 -26.78 26.68
N ARG A 112 -12.26 -27.26 26.29
CA ARG A 112 -12.49 -28.68 25.98
C ARG A 112 -11.70 -29.14 24.76
N GLY A 113 -11.56 -28.27 23.76
CA GLY A 113 -10.89 -28.54 22.49
C GLY A 113 -9.37 -28.33 22.48
N ARG A 114 -8.71 -27.99 23.60
CA ARG A 114 -7.31 -27.54 23.61
C ARG A 114 -6.34 -28.56 23.00
N GLY A 115 -6.51 -29.84 23.32
CA GLY A 115 -5.73 -30.93 22.73
C GLY A 115 -6.01 -31.10 21.22
N LEU A 116 -7.27 -30.96 20.80
CA LEU A 116 -7.67 -31.02 19.39
C LEU A 116 -7.04 -29.89 18.58
N LEU A 117 -7.05 -28.67 19.11
CA LEU A 117 -6.43 -27.49 18.51
C LEU A 117 -4.92 -27.65 18.41
N ALA A 118 -4.26 -28.05 19.51
CA ALA A 118 -2.83 -28.27 19.51
C ALA A 118 -2.43 -29.34 18.47
N ARG A 119 -3.18 -30.44 18.40
CA ARG A 119 -2.95 -31.49 17.41
C ARG A 119 -3.21 -31.03 15.96
N SER A 120 -4.24 -30.23 15.72
CA SER A 120 -4.57 -29.74 14.38
C SER A 120 -3.52 -28.76 13.88
N LEU A 121 -3.07 -27.82 14.72
CA LEU A 121 -2.00 -26.86 14.41
C LEU A 121 -0.68 -27.58 14.10
N LEU A 122 -0.27 -28.53 14.95
CA LEU A 122 0.97 -29.28 14.73
C LEU A 122 0.95 -30.08 13.43
N LYS A 123 -0.20 -30.70 13.09
CA LYS A 123 -0.35 -31.44 11.83
C LYS A 123 -0.39 -30.51 10.62
N ALA A 124 -1.13 -29.40 10.71
CA ALA A 124 -1.23 -28.42 9.62
C ALA A 124 0.13 -27.80 9.32
N GLN A 125 0.91 -27.45 10.35
CA GLN A 125 2.25 -26.91 10.19
C GLN A 125 3.23 -27.91 9.54
N GLN A 126 3.16 -29.19 9.89
CA GLN A 126 3.99 -30.22 9.27
C GLN A 126 3.66 -30.44 7.78
N ILE A 127 2.38 -30.32 7.41
CA ILE A 127 1.94 -30.46 6.01
C ILE A 127 2.28 -29.21 5.21
N SER A 128 2.11 -28.02 5.80
CA SER A 128 2.33 -26.72 5.16
C SER A 128 3.17 -25.77 6.02
N PRO A 129 4.51 -25.91 6.01
CA PRO A 129 5.40 -25.05 6.79
C PRO A 129 5.44 -23.58 6.33
N SER A 130 4.93 -23.26 5.14
CA SER A 130 4.86 -21.89 4.63
C SER A 130 3.94 -20.99 5.45
N PHE A 131 2.89 -21.56 6.06
CA PHE A 131 1.91 -20.82 6.87
C PHE A 131 2.25 -20.77 8.36
N THR A 132 3.49 -21.14 8.73
CA THR A 132 3.90 -21.22 10.15
C THR A 132 3.74 -19.88 10.88
N SER A 133 4.03 -18.75 10.22
CA SER A 133 3.82 -17.41 10.79
C SER A 133 2.33 -17.09 11.02
N THR A 134 1.44 -17.55 10.15
CA THR A 134 -0.02 -17.42 10.31
C THR A 134 -0.53 -18.29 11.47
N TYR A 135 0.01 -19.50 11.64
CA TYR A 135 -0.36 -20.34 12.79
C TYR A 135 0.14 -19.76 14.12
N ALA A 136 1.35 -19.20 14.14
CA ALA A 136 1.91 -18.56 15.33
C ALA A 136 1.13 -17.30 15.74
N SER A 137 0.74 -16.46 14.78
CA SER A 137 -0.11 -15.28 15.06
C SER A 137 -1.51 -15.66 15.53
N LEU A 138 -2.13 -16.69 14.94
CA LEU A 138 -3.41 -17.21 15.43
C LEU A 138 -3.30 -17.66 16.89
N LEU A 139 -2.22 -18.36 17.24
CA LEU A 139 -2.00 -18.82 18.60
C LEU A 139 -1.63 -17.67 19.55
N SER A 140 -0.92 -16.65 19.08
CA SER A 140 -0.62 -15.44 19.87
C SER A 140 -1.89 -14.77 20.36
N VAL A 141 -2.90 -14.62 19.48
CA VAL A 141 -4.22 -14.09 19.87
C VAL A 141 -4.89 -14.99 20.92
N ILE A 142 -4.85 -16.32 20.75
CA ILE A 142 -5.42 -17.27 21.72
C ILE A 142 -4.68 -17.16 23.07
N ASN A 143 -3.38 -16.99 23.04
CA ASN A 143 -2.52 -16.94 24.22
C ASN A 143 -2.89 -15.80 25.17
N THR A 144 -3.33 -14.65 24.65
CA THR A 144 -3.78 -13.51 25.47
C THR A 144 -4.96 -13.84 26.38
N LYS A 145 -5.84 -14.77 25.97
CA LYS A 145 -7.05 -15.14 26.72
C LYS A 145 -6.97 -16.52 27.37
N LEU A 146 -6.27 -17.46 26.73
CA LEU A 146 -6.15 -18.86 27.13
C LEU A 146 -4.69 -19.32 27.08
N PRO A 147 -3.84 -18.86 28.02
CA PRO A 147 -2.41 -19.16 28.03
C PRO A 147 -2.11 -20.66 28.14
N GLU A 148 -2.92 -21.43 28.86
CA GLU A 148 -2.78 -22.90 28.96
C GLU A 148 -2.75 -23.59 27.59
N THR A 149 -3.46 -23.03 26.61
CA THR A 149 -3.48 -23.56 25.24
C THR A 149 -2.16 -23.26 24.52
N GLY A 150 -1.62 -22.05 24.69
CA GLY A 150 -0.30 -21.67 24.15
C GLY A 150 0.82 -22.52 24.75
N GLU A 151 0.78 -22.71 26.07
CA GLU A 151 1.71 -23.53 26.84
C GLU A 151 1.71 -24.99 26.36
N LEU A 152 0.53 -25.60 26.23
CA LEU A 152 0.38 -26.98 25.75
C LEU A 152 0.98 -27.18 24.35
N VAL A 153 0.77 -26.22 23.44
CA VAL A 153 1.36 -26.30 22.09
C VAL A 153 2.88 -26.19 22.15
N LEU A 154 3.42 -25.26 22.93
CA LEU A 154 4.86 -25.07 23.10
C LEU A 154 5.53 -26.32 23.71
N SER A 155 4.95 -26.89 24.77
CA SER A 155 5.41 -28.13 25.38
C SER A 155 5.43 -29.29 24.38
N ARG A 156 4.38 -29.44 23.57
CA ARG A 156 4.33 -30.45 22.50
C ARG A 156 5.36 -30.20 21.40
N LEU A 157 5.64 -28.95 21.05
CA LEU A 157 6.69 -28.58 20.09
C LEU A 157 8.08 -28.95 20.59
N ILE A 158 8.41 -28.60 21.84
CA ILE A 158 9.69 -28.91 22.47
C ILE A 158 9.89 -30.43 22.52
N LEU A 159 8.89 -31.19 22.95
CA LEU A 159 8.95 -32.65 22.97
C LEU A 159 9.10 -33.27 21.57
N ASN A 160 8.42 -32.72 20.56
CA ASN A 160 8.56 -33.15 19.17
C ASN A 160 9.97 -32.87 18.64
N PHE A 161 10.56 -31.71 18.98
CA PHE A 161 11.92 -31.36 18.62
C PHE A 161 12.95 -32.27 19.30
N ARG A 162 12.84 -32.49 20.62
CA ARG A 162 13.69 -33.44 21.37
C ARG A 162 13.65 -34.84 20.73
N ARG A 163 12.45 -35.29 20.35
CA ARG A 163 12.23 -36.60 19.73
C ARG A 163 12.83 -36.68 18.31
N SER A 164 12.62 -35.68 17.46
CA SER A 164 13.17 -35.67 16.10
C SER A 164 14.68 -35.55 16.10
N TYR A 165 15.25 -34.72 16.98
CA TYR A 165 16.69 -34.59 17.15
C TYR A 165 17.32 -35.93 17.57
N LYS A 166 16.74 -36.62 18.58
CA LYS A 166 17.22 -37.94 19.02
C LYS A 166 17.09 -39.01 17.93
N ARG A 167 16.06 -38.95 17.08
CA ARG A 167 15.84 -39.87 15.96
C ARG A 167 16.57 -39.50 14.68
N ARG A 168 17.24 -38.34 14.65
CA ARG A 168 17.86 -37.75 13.44
C ARG A 168 16.87 -37.57 12.28
N ASP A 169 15.61 -37.24 12.60
CA ASP A 169 14.60 -36.90 11.59
C ASP A 169 14.71 -35.42 11.24
N LYS A 170 15.46 -35.12 10.18
CA LYS A 170 15.72 -33.76 9.71
C LYS A 170 14.45 -33.01 9.34
N SER A 171 13.53 -33.66 8.63
CA SER A 171 12.32 -33.01 8.11
C SER A 171 11.44 -32.51 9.25
N LEU A 172 11.22 -33.38 10.26
CA LEU A 172 10.42 -33.02 11.42
C LEU A 172 11.14 -32.02 12.33
N ALA A 173 12.47 -32.11 12.47
CA ALA A 173 13.25 -31.14 13.24
C ALA A 173 13.22 -29.75 12.59
N LEU A 174 13.29 -29.66 11.26
CA LEU A 174 13.21 -28.41 10.49
C LEU A 174 11.84 -27.75 10.63
N SER A 175 10.75 -28.50 10.43
CA SER A 175 9.40 -27.94 10.59
C SER A 175 9.13 -27.50 12.03
N THR A 176 9.49 -28.33 13.02
CA THR A 176 9.28 -28.02 14.43
C THR A 176 10.12 -26.81 14.88
N SER A 177 11.39 -26.74 14.47
CA SER A 177 12.25 -25.58 14.77
C SER A 177 11.71 -24.30 14.12
N LYS A 178 11.26 -24.35 12.86
CA LYS A 178 10.60 -23.19 12.22
C LYS A 178 9.37 -22.72 13.01
N PHE A 179 8.59 -23.63 13.58
CA PHE A 179 7.44 -23.24 14.40
C PHE A 179 7.87 -22.58 15.71
N ILE A 180 8.88 -23.14 16.40
CA ILE A 180 9.45 -22.52 17.60
C ILE A 180 10.03 -21.13 17.29
N ALA A 181 10.65 -20.93 16.12
CA ALA A 181 11.18 -19.63 15.71
C ALA A 181 10.08 -18.56 15.65
N HIS A 182 8.92 -18.89 15.08
CA HIS A 182 7.79 -17.95 15.02
C HIS A 182 7.07 -17.77 16.38
N PHE A 183 7.15 -18.73 17.30
CA PHE A 183 6.72 -18.54 18.69
C PHE A 183 7.56 -17.47 19.41
N VAL A 184 8.89 -17.53 19.22
CA VAL A 184 9.82 -16.54 19.77
C VAL A 184 9.56 -15.18 19.14
N ASN A 185 9.37 -15.12 17.81
CA ASN A 185 9.08 -13.85 17.12
C ASN A 185 7.80 -13.16 17.60
N GLN A 186 6.77 -13.94 17.93
CA GLN A 186 5.50 -13.44 18.47
C GLN A 186 5.54 -13.19 19.99
N SER A 187 6.74 -13.24 20.61
CA SER A 187 6.96 -13.12 22.05
C SER A 187 6.09 -14.07 22.89
N MET A 188 5.78 -15.26 22.38
CA MET A 188 5.06 -16.28 23.16
C MET A 188 6.01 -17.10 24.01
N SER A 189 7.26 -17.26 23.58
CA SER A 189 8.30 -17.96 24.32
C SER A 189 9.50 -17.06 24.50
N HIS A 190 10.10 -17.09 25.69
CA HIS A 190 11.30 -16.33 26.01
C HIS A 190 12.48 -16.65 25.07
N GLU A 191 13.33 -15.68 24.71
CA GLU A 191 14.39 -15.90 23.72
C GLU A 191 15.43 -16.94 24.14
N LEU A 192 15.53 -17.25 25.44
CA LEU A 192 16.43 -18.26 25.97
C LEU A 192 16.23 -19.63 25.31
N LEU A 193 14.98 -20.00 24.98
CA LEU A 193 14.67 -21.25 24.28
C LEU A 193 15.35 -21.30 22.90
N SER A 194 15.33 -20.18 22.17
CA SER A 194 16.00 -20.08 20.86
C SER A 194 17.51 -20.25 20.97
N LEU A 195 18.13 -19.64 22.00
CA LEU A 195 19.56 -19.73 22.26
C LEU A 195 19.98 -21.15 22.67
N GLN A 196 19.17 -21.84 23.48
CA GLN A 196 19.41 -23.23 23.89
C GLN A 196 19.34 -24.19 22.70
N ILE A 197 18.32 -24.04 21.84
CA ILE A 197 18.19 -24.85 20.61
C ILE A 197 19.40 -24.65 19.69
N LEU A 198 19.81 -23.40 19.46
CA LEU A 198 20.98 -23.09 18.64
C LEU A 198 22.28 -23.62 19.23
N THR A 199 22.45 -23.51 20.55
CA THR A 199 23.62 -24.05 21.24
C THR A 199 23.69 -25.57 21.13
N LEU A 200 22.55 -26.26 21.28
CA LEU A 200 22.46 -27.72 21.13
C LEU A 200 22.80 -28.16 19.70
N LEU A 201 22.24 -27.49 18.67
CA LEU A 201 22.48 -27.82 17.26
C LEU A 201 23.93 -27.58 16.83
N LEU A 202 24.60 -26.57 17.40
CA LEU A 202 25.97 -26.16 17.06
C LEU A 202 27.04 -26.81 17.96
N SER A 203 26.67 -27.46 19.06
CA SER A 203 27.61 -28.13 19.98
C SER A 203 28.40 -29.27 19.31
N ASN A 204 27.71 -30.05 18.48
CA ASN A 204 28.28 -31.12 17.66
C ASN A 204 27.85 -30.88 16.20
N PRO A 205 28.59 -30.07 15.44
CA PRO A 205 28.16 -29.64 14.11
C PRO A 205 28.16 -30.82 13.14
N THR A 206 26.97 -31.22 12.71
CA THR A 206 26.74 -32.16 11.61
C THR A 206 26.13 -31.41 10.44
N SER A 207 26.24 -31.95 9.22
CA SER A 207 25.67 -31.27 8.05
C SER A 207 24.17 -30.94 8.21
N ASP A 208 23.41 -31.84 8.83
CA ASP A 208 21.98 -31.64 9.05
C ASP A 208 21.69 -30.70 10.22
N SER A 209 22.44 -30.79 11.33
CA SER A 209 22.21 -29.91 12.49
C SER A 209 22.55 -28.45 12.17
N VAL A 210 23.60 -28.21 11.38
CA VAL A 210 23.99 -26.88 10.95
C VAL A 210 22.98 -26.30 9.96
N GLU A 211 22.46 -27.08 9.02
CA GLU A 211 21.39 -26.64 8.10
C GLU A 211 20.14 -26.23 8.87
N ILE A 212 19.71 -27.02 9.86
CA ILE A 212 18.57 -26.68 10.73
C ILE A 212 18.88 -25.40 11.52
N ALA A 213 20.08 -25.27 12.09
CA ALA A 213 20.47 -24.08 12.85
C ALA A 213 20.50 -22.82 11.98
N VAL A 214 21.01 -22.90 10.75
CA VAL A 214 21.02 -21.79 9.80
C VAL A 214 19.60 -21.36 9.46
N GLN A 215 18.70 -22.30 9.16
CA GLN A 215 17.31 -21.97 8.85
C GLN A 215 16.58 -21.37 10.06
N PHE A 216 16.75 -21.96 11.25
CA PHE A 216 16.19 -21.43 12.48
C PHE A 216 16.67 -20.01 12.77
N THR A 217 17.97 -19.74 12.60
CA THR A 217 18.55 -18.39 12.78
C THR A 217 18.04 -17.39 11.74
N LYS A 218 17.73 -17.82 10.51
CA LYS A 218 17.12 -16.92 9.52
C LYS A 218 15.74 -16.45 9.96
N GLU A 219 14.91 -17.36 10.48
CA GLU A 219 13.51 -17.08 10.83
C GLU A 219 13.38 -16.26 12.12
N CYS A 220 14.18 -16.53 13.17
CA CYS A 220 14.09 -15.80 14.45
C CYS A 220 15.21 -14.78 14.69
N GLY A 221 16.17 -14.68 13.78
CA GLY A 221 17.40 -13.93 14.04
C GLY A 221 17.19 -12.43 14.21
N ASN A 222 16.20 -11.85 13.54
CA ASN A 222 15.88 -10.43 13.73
C ASN A 222 15.40 -10.14 15.16
N TYR A 223 14.49 -10.96 15.68
CA TYR A 223 13.98 -10.82 17.05
C TYR A 223 15.09 -11.04 18.09
N VAL A 224 15.87 -12.11 17.95
CA VAL A 224 16.96 -12.42 18.90
C VAL A 224 18.06 -11.34 18.87
N LEU A 225 18.29 -10.70 17.72
CA LEU A 225 19.23 -9.58 17.62
C LEU A 225 18.75 -8.34 18.40
N GLU A 226 17.43 -8.09 18.44
CA GLU A 226 16.81 -6.99 19.18
C GLU A 226 16.74 -7.30 20.68
N ALA A 227 16.25 -8.49 21.05
CA ALA A 227 16.09 -8.91 22.45
C ALA A 227 17.42 -9.20 23.15
N SER A 228 18.31 -9.98 22.52
CA SER A 228 19.58 -10.42 23.09
C SER A 228 20.75 -10.35 22.09
N PRO A 229 21.29 -9.13 21.83
CA PRO A 229 22.36 -8.94 20.86
C PRO A 229 23.64 -9.70 21.23
N LYS A 230 23.92 -9.89 22.53
CA LYS A 230 25.05 -10.69 23.03
C LYS A 230 24.88 -12.17 22.71
N GLY A 231 23.67 -12.72 22.90
CA GLY A 231 23.36 -14.11 22.57
C GLY A 231 23.48 -14.38 21.08
N MET A 232 22.90 -13.51 20.24
CA MET A 232 23.05 -13.58 18.79
C MET A 232 24.52 -13.49 18.36
N HIS A 233 25.31 -12.59 18.96
CA HIS A 233 26.73 -12.48 18.64
C HIS A 233 27.50 -13.78 18.94
N ALA A 234 27.24 -14.41 20.08
CA ALA A 234 27.86 -15.69 20.45
C ALA A 234 27.54 -16.80 19.46
N ILE A 235 26.28 -16.91 19.00
CA ILE A 235 25.86 -17.89 17.99
C ILE A 235 26.58 -17.63 16.65
N MET A 236 26.64 -16.37 16.21
CA MET A 236 27.31 -16.03 14.96
C MET A 236 28.83 -16.29 15.02
N GLU A 237 29.46 -16.16 16.18
CA GLU A 237 30.86 -16.53 16.36
C GLU A 237 31.04 -18.06 16.31
N ARG A 238 30.08 -18.84 16.83
CA ARG A 238 30.08 -20.30 16.65
C ARG A 238 29.97 -20.70 15.18
N PHE A 239 29.08 -20.08 14.41
CA PHE A 239 29.01 -20.31 12.95
C PHE A 239 30.32 -19.96 12.22
N ARG A 240 31.03 -18.91 12.67
CA ARG A 240 32.34 -18.55 12.12
C ARG A 240 33.42 -19.57 12.47
N GLY A 241 33.46 -20.04 13.72
CA GLY A 241 34.41 -21.09 14.15
C GLY A 241 34.26 -22.35 13.30
N ILE A 242 33.03 -22.81 13.15
CA ILE A 242 32.61 -23.92 12.28
C ILE A 242 33.15 -23.71 10.84
N LEU A 243 32.98 -22.52 10.25
CA LEU A 243 33.48 -22.22 8.90
C LEU A 243 35.02 -22.27 8.78
N HIS A 244 35.75 -21.88 9.83
CA HIS A 244 37.22 -21.86 9.83
C HIS A 244 37.86 -23.21 10.14
N GLU A 245 37.18 -24.08 10.90
CA GLU A 245 37.65 -25.42 11.25
C GLU A 245 37.76 -26.35 10.01
N GLY A 246 36.98 -26.07 8.95
CA GLY A 246 37.19 -26.67 7.62
C GLY A 246 36.76 -28.12 7.46
N GLU A 247 36.19 -28.77 8.48
CA GLU A 247 35.73 -30.17 8.45
C GLU A 247 34.26 -30.33 7.98
N ILE A 248 33.78 -29.44 7.09
CA ILE A 248 32.36 -29.35 6.77
C ILE A 248 32.14 -29.45 5.26
N ASP A 249 31.01 -30.04 4.87
CA ASP A 249 30.58 -30.09 3.47
C ASP A 249 30.38 -28.68 2.87
N LYS A 250 30.73 -28.55 1.58
CA LYS A 250 30.66 -27.30 0.80
C LYS A 250 29.26 -26.70 0.80
N ARG A 251 28.23 -27.55 0.84
CA ARG A 251 26.83 -27.11 0.90
C ARG A 251 26.56 -26.28 2.17
N VAL A 252 26.99 -26.79 3.32
CA VAL A 252 26.76 -26.15 4.61
C VAL A 252 27.57 -24.86 4.73
N GLN A 253 28.79 -24.86 4.19
CA GLN A 253 29.60 -23.65 4.06
C GLN A 253 28.83 -22.54 3.31
N PHE A 254 28.22 -22.86 2.16
CA PHE A 254 27.41 -21.90 1.40
C PHE A 254 26.18 -21.42 2.20
N GLU A 255 25.55 -22.32 2.96
CA GLU A 255 24.40 -21.96 3.80
C GLU A 255 24.77 -20.99 4.94
N ILE A 256 25.94 -21.19 5.58
CA ILE A 256 26.50 -20.29 6.59
C ILE A 256 26.88 -18.94 5.97
N GLU A 257 27.55 -18.93 4.82
CA GLU A 257 27.90 -17.68 4.10
C GLU A 257 26.64 -16.88 3.75
N ARG A 258 25.58 -17.57 3.29
CA ARG A 258 24.28 -16.94 3.03
C ARG A 258 23.67 -16.36 4.31
N LEU A 259 23.81 -17.03 5.47
CA LEU A 259 23.36 -16.48 6.76
C LEU A 259 24.09 -15.17 7.12
N PHE A 260 25.41 -15.10 6.91
CA PHE A 260 26.18 -13.87 7.12
C PHE A 260 25.72 -12.73 6.22
N ALA A 261 25.37 -13.02 4.96
CA ALA A 261 24.79 -12.03 4.04
C ALA A 261 23.43 -11.52 4.55
N VAL A 262 22.55 -12.42 5.01
CA VAL A 262 21.24 -12.04 5.61
C VAL A 262 21.44 -11.14 6.83
N ARG A 263 22.38 -11.47 7.72
CA ARG A 263 22.72 -10.63 8.89
C ARG A 263 23.25 -9.27 8.47
N LYS A 264 24.14 -9.20 7.48
CA LYS A 264 24.70 -7.93 6.97
C LYS A 264 23.61 -7.01 6.42
N ASN A 265 22.57 -7.59 5.82
CA ASN A 265 21.40 -6.87 5.34
C ASN A 265 20.40 -6.52 6.45
N GLY A 266 20.66 -6.90 7.70
CA GLY A 266 19.79 -6.63 8.85
C GLY A 266 18.49 -7.44 8.82
N PHE A 267 18.52 -8.67 8.32
CA PHE A 267 17.35 -9.57 8.27
C PHE A 267 16.11 -9.00 7.54
N LYS A 268 16.28 -8.05 6.61
CA LYS A 268 15.16 -7.45 5.85
C LYS A 268 14.26 -8.47 5.13
N GLU A 269 14.82 -9.58 4.67
CA GLU A 269 14.07 -10.68 4.03
C GLU A 269 13.29 -11.54 5.02
N TYR A 270 13.63 -11.47 6.31
CA TYR A 270 13.09 -12.28 7.40
C TYR A 270 12.73 -11.36 8.59
N PRO A 271 11.69 -10.51 8.45
CA PRO A 271 11.21 -9.69 9.56
C PRO A 271 10.70 -10.58 10.70
N SER A 272 10.80 -10.09 11.94
CA SER A 272 10.37 -10.84 13.14
C SER A 272 8.88 -11.22 13.03
N VAL A 273 8.02 -10.21 12.87
CA VAL A 273 6.59 -10.36 12.62
C VAL A 273 6.24 -9.58 11.36
N VAL A 274 5.43 -10.17 10.49
CA VAL A 274 4.88 -9.48 9.32
C VAL A 274 3.79 -8.53 9.81
N GLU A 275 3.76 -7.28 9.33
CA GLU A 275 2.83 -6.25 9.81
C GLU A 275 1.35 -6.69 9.80
N GLU A 276 0.92 -7.49 8.82
CA GLU A 276 -0.45 -8.04 8.77
C GLU A 276 -0.79 -9.05 9.88
N LEU A 277 0.25 -9.67 10.47
CA LEU A 277 0.16 -10.73 11.47
C LEU A 277 0.46 -10.23 12.90
N ASP A 278 0.75 -8.94 13.05
CA ASP A 278 0.95 -8.29 14.35
C ASP A 278 -0.41 -7.84 14.91
N LEU A 279 -1.09 -8.77 15.60
CA LEU A 279 -2.48 -8.61 16.05
C LEU A 279 -2.61 -8.33 17.55
N VAL A 280 -1.53 -8.50 18.31
CA VAL A 280 -1.53 -8.47 19.77
C VAL A 280 -0.57 -7.40 20.24
N GLU A 281 -1.09 -6.44 21.01
CA GLU A 281 -0.28 -5.39 21.61
C GLU A 281 0.74 -5.96 22.59
N ARG A 282 1.91 -5.33 22.69
CA ARG A 282 3.04 -5.84 23.49
C ARG A 282 2.69 -6.05 24.97
N ASP A 283 1.82 -5.22 25.52
CA ASP A 283 1.43 -5.27 26.93
C ASP A 283 0.46 -6.42 27.23
N GLU A 284 -0.23 -6.95 26.22
CA GLU A 284 -1.13 -8.10 26.33
C GLU A 284 -0.42 -9.43 26.03
N GLN A 285 0.86 -9.40 25.63
CA GLN A 285 1.62 -10.60 25.30
C GLN A 285 2.03 -11.36 26.57
N ILE A 286 1.65 -12.63 26.64
CA ILE A 286 2.06 -13.55 27.71
C ILE A 286 3.24 -14.38 27.22
N THR A 287 4.38 -14.25 27.88
CA THR A 287 5.62 -14.98 27.54
C THR A 287 5.79 -16.21 28.44
N PHE A 288 6.13 -17.35 27.84
CA PHE A 288 6.47 -18.57 28.57
C PHE A 288 7.98 -18.72 28.75
N GLU A 289 8.41 -19.00 29.98
CA GLU A 289 9.81 -19.26 30.36
C GLU A 289 10.14 -20.76 30.38
N ILE A 290 9.74 -21.50 29.34
CA ILE A 290 9.96 -22.95 29.26
C ILE A 290 11.33 -23.26 28.66
N GLY A 291 12.11 -24.08 29.36
CA GLY A 291 13.46 -24.47 28.95
C GLY A 291 13.50 -25.67 28.01
N LEU A 292 14.51 -25.73 27.14
CA LEU A 292 14.75 -26.88 26.27
C LEU A 292 15.07 -28.16 27.06
N ASP A 293 15.61 -28.06 28.27
CA ASP A 293 16.03 -29.20 29.12
C ASP A 293 15.07 -29.49 30.28
N GLU A 294 13.96 -28.77 30.37
CA GLU A 294 13.00 -28.91 31.47
C GLU A 294 12.44 -30.33 31.58
N GLU A 295 12.57 -30.92 32.77
CA GLU A 295 12.08 -32.24 33.14
C GLU A 295 10.69 -32.08 33.76
N GLY A 296 9.65 -32.57 33.08
CA GLY A 296 8.26 -32.40 33.53
C GLY A 296 7.27 -31.99 32.44
N LEU A 297 7.74 -31.70 31.23
CA LEU A 297 6.85 -31.35 30.11
C LEU A 297 5.90 -32.51 29.78
N GLU A 298 4.62 -32.30 30.06
CA GLU A 298 3.57 -33.27 29.76
C GLU A 298 3.00 -33.04 28.35
N LYS A 299 2.89 -34.12 27.59
CA LYS A 299 2.30 -34.07 26.25
C LYS A 299 0.77 -33.98 26.28
N GLU A 300 0.17 -34.36 27.40
CA GLU A 300 -1.29 -34.47 27.61
C GLU A 300 -2.02 -35.12 26.41
N GLU A 301 -1.48 -36.21 25.85
CA GLU A 301 -2.06 -36.88 24.66
C GLU A 301 -3.50 -37.35 24.90
N GLY A 302 -3.84 -37.56 26.15
CA GLY A 302 -5.17 -37.98 26.55
C GLY A 302 -6.26 -36.92 26.34
N LEU A 303 -5.93 -35.66 26.05
CA LEU A 303 -6.87 -34.61 25.64
C LEU A 303 -7.23 -34.67 24.14
N ASP A 304 -6.48 -35.46 23.36
CA ASP A 304 -6.72 -35.59 21.92
C ASP A 304 -7.84 -36.60 21.60
N VAL A 305 -8.27 -37.35 22.63
CA VAL A 305 -9.22 -38.45 22.56
C VAL A 305 -10.43 -38.09 23.41
N PHE A 306 -11.62 -38.43 22.91
CA PHE A 306 -12.86 -38.22 23.64
C PHE A 306 -12.85 -38.96 24.97
N ARG A 307 -13.22 -38.25 26.03
CA ARG A 307 -13.61 -38.82 27.32
C ARG A 307 -14.97 -38.26 27.69
N GLU A 308 -15.75 -39.09 28.36
CA GLU A 308 -17.04 -38.66 28.91
C GLU A 308 -16.77 -37.72 30.07
N ASP A 309 -17.43 -36.57 30.01
CA ASP A 309 -17.32 -35.52 31.02
C ASP A 309 -18.57 -35.58 31.92
N PRO A 310 -18.44 -35.90 33.22
CA PRO A 310 -19.57 -35.93 34.14
C PRO A 310 -20.19 -34.53 34.32
N ASP A 311 -19.39 -33.46 34.22
CA ASP A 311 -19.81 -32.07 34.49
C ASP A 311 -19.98 -31.25 33.20
N TYR A 312 -20.30 -31.94 32.09
CA TYR A 312 -20.38 -31.36 30.75
C TYR A 312 -21.25 -30.11 30.66
N GLU A 313 -22.43 -30.11 31.29
CA GLU A 313 -23.36 -28.98 31.25
C GLU A 313 -22.82 -27.75 31.99
N GLU A 314 -22.08 -27.95 33.08
CA GLU A 314 -21.47 -26.86 33.84
C GLU A 314 -20.30 -26.26 33.05
N ASN A 315 -19.45 -27.11 32.48
CA ASN A 315 -18.31 -26.71 31.66
C ASN A 315 -18.73 -25.95 30.39
N GLU A 316 -19.82 -26.36 29.73
CA GLU A 316 -20.37 -25.63 28.59
C GLU A 316 -20.99 -24.28 28.99
N LYS A 317 -21.63 -24.18 30.16
CA LYS A 317 -22.13 -22.91 30.69
C LYS A 317 -20.99 -21.96 31.05
N LEU A 318 -19.92 -22.46 31.68
CA LEU A 318 -18.73 -21.69 32.00
C LEU A 318 -18.06 -21.16 30.73
N TRP A 319 -17.89 -22.02 29.72
CA TRP A 319 -17.39 -21.58 28.42
C TRP A 319 -18.31 -20.53 27.78
N GLY A 320 -19.63 -20.67 27.88
CA GLY A 320 -20.58 -19.68 27.40
C GLY A 320 -20.40 -18.29 28.02
N LYS A 321 -20.06 -18.22 29.31
CA LYS A 321 -19.72 -16.96 30.00
C LYS A 321 -18.41 -16.36 29.47
N ILE A 322 -17.35 -17.16 29.44
CA ILE A 322 -16.01 -16.75 28.94
C ILE A 322 -16.11 -16.28 27.49
N LYS A 323 -16.88 -17.00 26.66
CA LYS A 323 -17.12 -16.67 25.26
C LYS A 323 -17.76 -15.29 25.10
N ARG A 324 -18.79 -14.97 25.91
CA ARG A 324 -19.48 -13.68 25.85
C ARG A 324 -18.54 -12.52 26.23
N GLU A 325 -17.72 -12.73 27.26
CA GLU A 325 -16.70 -11.78 27.70
C GLU A 325 -15.64 -11.54 26.62
N ILE A 326 -15.14 -12.59 25.96
CA ILE A 326 -14.08 -12.48 24.93
C ILE A 326 -14.60 -11.80 23.66
N LEU A 327 -15.81 -12.14 23.20
CA LEU A 327 -16.36 -11.63 21.94
C LEU A 327 -16.98 -10.24 22.08
N GLY A 328 -17.12 -9.71 23.30
CA GLY A 328 -17.78 -8.43 23.54
C GLY A 328 -19.20 -8.43 22.98
N GLU A 329 -19.91 -9.57 23.09
CA GLU A 329 -21.37 -9.57 22.92
C GLU A 329 -21.96 -8.83 24.13
N ASP A 330 -21.82 -7.51 24.12
CA ASP A 330 -22.64 -6.62 24.92
C ASP A 330 -24.08 -6.98 24.59
N SER A 331 -24.80 -7.37 25.63
CA SER A 331 -26.24 -7.48 25.60
C SER A 331 -26.84 -6.10 25.38
N ASP A 332 -26.83 -5.61 24.13
CA ASP A 332 -27.84 -4.68 23.60
C ASP A 332 -29.13 -5.45 23.29
N SER A 333 -29.51 -6.30 24.23
CA SER A 333 -30.83 -6.90 24.34
C SER A 333 -31.12 -7.05 25.83
N ASP A 334 -31.29 -5.90 26.49
CA ASP A 334 -32.06 -5.81 27.71
C ASP A 334 -33.39 -6.53 27.46
N THR A 335 -33.45 -7.75 27.96
CA THR A 335 -34.70 -8.47 28.11
C THR A 335 -35.31 -7.88 29.36
N GLU A 336 -36.46 -7.23 29.18
CA GLU A 336 -37.31 -6.75 30.25
C GLU A 336 -37.41 -7.78 31.39
N ASP A 337 -36.74 -7.49 32.50
CA ASP A 337 -37.05 -8.04 33.81
C ASP A 337 -36.62 -6.99 34.86
N SER A 338 -37.37 -5.89 34.90
CA SER A 338 -37.42 -4.98 36.04
C SER A 338 -38.70 -5.22 36.83
N SER A 339 -38.60 -6.07 37.86
CA SER A 339 -39.50 -6.01 39.01
C SER A 339 -38.68 -6.19 40.28
N GLY A 340 -38.62 -5.13 41.09
CA GLY A 340 -37.87 -5.10 42.34
C GLY A 340 -37.53 -3.67 42.73
N SER A 341 -38.51 -2.97 43.29
CA SER A 341 -38.32 -1.75 44.07
C SER A 341 -37.23 -1.92 45.12
N GLU A 342 -36.49 -0.86 45.48
CA GLU A 342 -36.55 -0.22 46.80
C GLU A 342 -35.72 1.07 46.82
N SER A 343 -36.17 2.01 47.65
CA SER A 343 -35.86 3.44 47.76
C SER A 343 -34.55 3.76 48.52
N GLY A 344 -33.97 4.97 48.34
CA GLY A 344 -33.22 5.66 49.42
C GLY A 344 -32.05 6.60 49.09
N SER A 345 -32.35 7.91 49.02
CA SER A 345 -31.59 9.11 49.48
C SER A 345 -30.23 9.55 48.91
N ASP A 346 -30.28 10.73 48.24
CA ASP A 346 -29.51 11.98 48.42
C ASP A 346 -28.09 12.00 49.05
N SER A 347 -27.14 12.58 48.32
CA SER A 347 -26.35 13.74 48.80
C SER A 347 -25.48 14.37 47.69
N ASP A 348 -25.62 15.69 47.58
CA ASP A 348 -24.80 16.62 46.80
C ASP A 348 -23.33 16.66 47.24
N SER A 349 -22.42 16.97 46.31
CA SER A 349 -21.33 17.94 46.57
C SER A 349 -20.59 18.32 45.30
N ASP A 350 -20.79 19.59 44.91
CA ASP A 350 -19.91 20.36 44.04
C ASP A 350 -18.48 20.43 44.60
N HIS A 351 -17.48 20.37 43.72
CA HIS A 351 -16.35 21.32 43.82
C HIS A 351 -15.61 21.46 42.48
N SER A 352 -15.76 22.65 41.91
CA SER A 352 -14.87 23.21 40.89
C SER A 352 -13.57 23.70 41.53
N SER A 353 -12.44 23.49 40.87
CA SER A 353 -11.31 24.43 40.95
C SER A 353 -10.47 24.34 39.68
N ALA A 354 -10.39 25.49 39.01
CA ALA A 354 -9.47 25.75 37.91
C ALA A 354 -8.15 26.25 38.49
N SER A 355 -7.04 25.72 38.01
CA SER A 355 -5.73 26.35 38.12
C SER A 355 -4.85 25.95 36.93
N LEU A 356 -4.52 26.93 36.10
CA LEU A 356 -3.38 26.91 35.18
C LEU A 356 -2.08 26.98 36.00
N PRO A 357 -1.00 26.31 35.54
CA PRO A 357 0.10 27.09 34.98
C PRO A 357 0.74 26.49 33.71
N ASP A 358 1.45 27.38 33.00
CA ASP A 358 2.17 27.26 31.73
C ASP A 358 3.58 26.58 31.92
N PRO A 359 4.50 26.52 30.93
CA PRO A 359 4.83 25.34 30.14
C PRO A 359 6.29 24.87 30.34
N THR A 360 6.58 23.57 30.43
CA THR A 360 7.92 23.01 30.07
C THR A 360 7.92 21.48 30.05
N GLU A 361 8.41 20.96 28.92
CA GLU A 361 9.05 19.64 28.72
C GLU A 361 8.22 18.33 28.81
N GLY A 362 8.32 17.54 27.74
CA GLY A 362 8.04 16.10 27.73
C GLY A 362 6.66 15.71 27.21
N VAL A 363 6.48 15.66 25.89
CA VAL A 363 5.29 15.03 25.29
C VAL A 363 5.39 13.51 25.52
N VAL A 364 4.77 13.05 26.60
CA VAL A 364 4.45 11.65 26.86
C VAL A 364 3.24 11.29 26.01
N ALA A 365 3.41 10.33 25.10
CA ALA A 365 2.31 9.79 24.32
C ALA A 365 1.41 8.94 25.22
N VAL A 366 0.17 9.40 25.42
CA VAL A 366 -0.90 8.64 26.06
C VAL A 366 -1.49 7.66 25.03
N PRO A 367 -1.69 6.36 25.34
CA PRO A 367 -2.26 5.37 24.42
C PRO A 367 -3.77 5.58 24.20
N PRO A 368 -4.34 5.17 23.04
CA PRO A 368 -5.74 5.43 22.71
C PRO A 368 -6.68 4.35 23.28
N THR A 369 -7.75 4.77 23.94
CA THR A 369 -8.92 3.96 24.32
C THR A 369 -9.85 3.69 23.12
N PRO A 370 -10.66 2.60 23.10
CA PRO A 370 -11.29 2.04 21.90
C PRO A 370 -12.59 2.74 21.43
N HIS A 371 -12.73 4.05 21.69
CA HIS A 371 -13.76 4.89 21.08
C HIS A 371 -13.16 6.23 20.63
N THR A 372 -12.11 6.20 19.80
CA THR A 372 -11.69 7.43 19.12
C THR A 372 -12.69 7.74 18.00
N GLN A 373 -13.63 8.64 18.28
CA GLN A 373 -14.20 9.47 17.22
C GLN A 373 -13.02 9.96 16.37
N LYS A 374 -13.01 9.69 15.05
CA LYS A 374 -11.98 10.20 14.15
C LYS A 374 -12.02 11.72 14.26
N ILE A 375 -11.09 12.30 15.02
CA ILE A 375 -10.94 13.75 15.11
C ILE A 375 -10.44 14.18 13.74
N GLU A 376 -11.33 14.75 12.93
CA GLU A 376 -10.94 15.37 11.68
C GLU A 376 -10.19 16.66 11.99
N ASP A 377 -8.88 16.64 11.79
CA ASP A 377 -8.03 17.80 12.00
C ASP A 377 -8.23 18.83 10.88
N MET A 378 -9.05 19.84 11.16
CA MET A 378 -9.26 21.01 10.29
C MET A 378 -8.14 22.05 10.40
N SER A 379 -7.17 21.86 11.30
CA SER A 379 -6.18 22.90 11.65
C SER A 379 -4.87 22.85 10.85
N GLU A 380 -4.70 21.83 9.98
CA GLU A 380 -3.53 21.63 9.09
C GLU A 380 -2.16 21.80 9.78
N GLN A 381 -2.08 21.62 11.11
CA GLN A 381 -0.87 21.94 11.90
C GLN A 381 0.34 21.14 11.44
N ALA A 382 0.15 19.89 11.03
CA ALA A 382 1.21 19.05 10.50
C ALA A 382 1.82 19.61 9.20
N LEU A 383 1.03 20.26 8.34
CA LEU A 383 1.53 20.90 7.12
C LEU A 383 2.31 22.18 7.45
N VAL A 384 1.79 22.99 8.37
CA VAL A 384 2.48 24.21 8.83
C VAL A 384 3.83 23.87 9.47
N ASN A 385 3.87 22.81 10.30
CA ASN A 385 5.10 22.33 10.92
C ASN A 385 6.11 21.82 9.88
N LEU A 386 5.64 21.08 8.87
CA LEU A 386 6.48 20.64 7.75
C LEU A 386 7.07 21.85 6.99
N ARG A 387 6.24 22.83 6.62
CA ARG A 387 6.65 24.05 5.92
C ARG A 387 7.67 24.85 6.73
N ARG A 388 7.45 25.02 8.04
CA ARG A 388 8.39 25.68 8.96
C ARG A 388 9.73 24.96 8.99
N THR A 389 9.72 23.63 9.07
CA THR A 389 10.95 22.82 9.13
C THR A 389 11.75 22.93 7.82
N ILE A 390 11.07 22.89 6.67
CA ILE A 390 11.70 23.10 5.35
C ILE A 390 12.33 24.48 5.27
N TYR A 391 11.59 25.53 5.64
CA TYR A 391 12.06 26.91 5.64
C TYR A 391 13.32 27.09 6.49
N LEU A 392 13.29 26.60 7.74
CA LEU A 392 14.42 26.67 8.66
C LEU A 392 15.63 25.90 8.13
N THR A 393 15.41 24.77 7.45
CA THR A 393 16.50 23.99 6.83
C THR A 393 17.16 24.74 5.68
N ILE A 394 16.36 25.42 4.84
CA ILE A 394 16.88 26.23 3.73
C ILE A 394 17.69 27.43 4.24
N MET A 395 17.18 28.13 5.26
CA MET A 395 17.80 29.34 5.82
C MET A 395 19.02 29.06 6.70
N SER A 396 19.08 27.90 7.36
CA SER A 396 20.21 27.50 8.20
C SER A 396 21.39 26.88 7.42
N SER A 397 21.22 26.63 6.13
CA SER A 397 22.25 26.00 5.30
C SER A 397 23.13 27.06 4.63
N ALA A 398 24.45 26.86 4.63
CA ALA A 398 25.39 27.84 4.07
C ALA A 398 25.60 27.62 2.55
N GLY A 399 25.54 26.35 2.10
CA GLY A 399 25.73 25.96 0.71
C GLY A 399 24.56 25.14 0.15
N PHE A 400 24.38 25.17 -1.17
CA PHE A 400 23.26 24.47 -1.81
C PHE A 400 23.36 22.95 -1.67
N GLU A 401 24.56 22.36 -1.74
CA GLU A 401 24.78 20.91 -1.53
C GLU A 401 24.41 20.49 -0.10
N GLU A 402 24.76 21.30 0.89
CA GLU A 402 24.41 21.06 2.30
C GLU A 402 22.88 21.10 2.48
N CYS A 403 22.22 22.11 1.90
CA CYS A 403 20.76 22.23 1.92
C CYS A 403 20.10 21.02 1.25
N CYS A 404 20.56 20.63 0.06
CA CYS A 404 20.05 19.46 -0.66
C CYS A 404 20.21 18.19 0.16
N HIS A 405 21.37 17.98 0.80
CA HIS A 405 21.62 16.82 1.64
C HIS A 405 20.71 16.79 2.88
N LYS A 406 20.54 17.93 3.58
CA LYS A 406 19.64 18.02 4.74
C LYS A 406 18.18 17.79 4.35
N LEU A 407 17.72 18.43 3.27
CA LEU A 407 16.36 18.25 2.76
C LEU A 407 16.11 16.83 2.24
N ALA A 408 17.10 16.17 1.65
CA ALA A 408 16.98 14.77 1.22
C ALA A 408 16.97 13.78 2.41
N LYS A 409 17.61 14.14 3.53
CA LYS A 409 17.60 13.34 4.76
C LYS A 409 16.31 13.51 5.57
N MET A 410 15.61 14.63 5.39
CA MET A 410 14.26 14.80 5.93
C MET A 410 13.33 13.86 5.15
N ASN A 411 12.85 12.80 5.80
CA ASN A 411 11.90 11.87 5.20
C ASN A 411 10.55 12.58 5.00
N ILE A 412 10.38 13.20 3.84
CA ILE A 412 9.11 13.82 3.44
C ILE A 412 8.13 12.68 3.11
N PRO A 413 6.92 12.67 3.71
CA PRO A 413 5.91 11.67 3.40
C PRO A 413 5.58 11.65 1.90
N ASP A 414 5.40 10.46 1.34
CA ASP A 414 5.03 10.30 -0.06
C ASP A 414 3.71 11.03 -0.35
N GLY A 415 3.70 11.84 -1.42
CA GLY A 415 2.58 12.72 -1.78
C GLY A 415 2.67 14.17 -1.28
N ARG A 416 3.58 14.51 -0.35
CA ARG A 416 3.82 15.91 0.10
C ARG A 416 5.04 16.57 -0.56
N GLU A 417 5.43 16.08 -1.73
CA GLU A 417 6.61 16.57 -2.45
C GLU A 417 6.38 17.93 -3.11
N SER A 418 5.15 18.17 -3.58
CA SER A 418 4.70 19.46 -4.09
C SER A 418 4.87 20.56 -3.04
N GLU A 419 4.66 20.25 -1.76
CA GLU A 419 4.84 21.20 -0.66
C GLU A 419 6.29 21.63 -0.48
N LEU A 420 7.26 20.72 -0.65
CA LEU A 420 8.69 21.07 -0.62
C LEU A 420 9.03 22.04 -1.75
N VAL A 421 8.58 21.72 -2.97
CA VAL A 421 8.83 22.53 -4.16
C VAL A 421 8.16 23.90 -4.04
N ASN A 422 6.91 23.94 -3.59
CA ASN A 422 6.17 25.19 -3.36
C ASN A 422 6.86 26.05 -2.30
N MET A 423 7.29 25.47 -1.19
CA MET A 423 8.06 26.19 -0.17
C MET A 423 9.39 26.74 -0.72
N LEU A 424 10.11 25.98 -1.55
CA LEU A 424 11.35 26.44 -2.17
C LEU A 424 11.10 27.65 -3.09
N ILE A 425 10.03 27.59 -3.91
CA ILE A 425 9.63 28.68 -4.80
C ILE A 425 9.19 29.91 -4.00
N GLU A 426 8.40 29.72 -2.94
CA GLU A 426 7.97 30.80 -2.06
C GLU A 426 9.15 31.49 -1.38
N CYS A 427 10.11 30.73 -0.84
CA CYS A 427 11.34 31.27 -0.27
C CYS A 427 12.10 32.09 -1.32
N CYS A 428 12.29 31.55 -2.52
CA CYS A 428 12.95 32.25 -3.62
C CYS A 428 12.19 33.53 -4.03
N SER A 429 10.86 33.52 -3.97
CA SER A 429 10.03 34.67 -4.35
C SER A 429 10.14 35.84 -3.36
N GLN A 430 10.35 35.54 -2.07
CA GLN A 430 10.40 36.53 -0.99
C GLN A 430 11.75 37.25 -0.89
N GLU A 431 12.80 36.72 -1.52
CA GLU A 431 14.10 37.37 -1.56
C GLU A 431 14.07 38.73 -2.27
N ARG A 432 14.91 39.66 -1.83
CA ARG A 432 15.01 40.98 -2.48
C ARG A 432 15.53 40.89 -3.92
N THR A 433 16.43 39.94 -4.18
CA THR A 433 17.04 39.68 -5.49
C THR A 433 17.20 38.19 -5.69
N PHE A 434 17.06 37.72 -6.93
CA PHE A 434 17.28 36.32 -7.25
C PHE A 434 18.69 35.86 -6.87
N LEU A 435 18.74 34.87 -5.99
CA LEU A 435 19.97 34.19 -5.59
C LEU A 435 20.10 32.89 -6.38
N ARG A 436 21.26 32.70 -7.04
CA ARG A 436 21.58 31.47 -7.78
C ARG A 436 21.51 30.21 -6.91
N TYR A 437 21.64 30.36 -5.59
CA TYR A 437 21.44 29.33 -4.58
C TYR A 437 20.15 28.51 -4.79
N TYR A 438 18.99 29.16 -4.96
CA TYR A 438 17.71 28.46 -5.13
C TYR A 438 17.64 27.72 -6.48
N GLY A 439 18.22 28.30 -7.54
CA GLY A 439 18.33 27.65 -8.84
C GLY A 439 19.15 26.36 -8.79
N LEU A 440 20.29 26.38 -8.10
CA LEU A 440 21.15 25.20 -7.95
C LEU A 440 20.49 24.11 -7.09
N ILE A 441 19.74 24.49 -6.04
CA ILE A 441 18.95 23.53 -5.25
C ILE A 441 17.93 22.85 -6.15
N ALA A 442 17.13 23.63 -6.87
CA ALA A 442 16.10 23.09 -7.74
C ALA A 442 16.67 22.20 -8.85
N GLN A 443 17.78 22.62 -9.48
CA GLN A 443 18.52 21.82 -10.46
C GLN A 443 18.93 20.46 -9.88
N ARG A 444 19.51 20.46 -8.68
CA ARG A 444 19.98 19.23 -8.00
C ARG A 444 18.83 18.28 -7.68
N PHE A 445 17.68 18.81 -7.23
CA PHE A 445 16.50 18.00 -6.93
C PHE A 445 15.89 17.38 -8.18
N CYS A 446 15.73 18.16 -9.26
CA CYS A 446 15.24 17.66 -10.55
C CYS A 446 16.13 16.56 -11.12
N LEU A 447 17.47 16.69 -11.01
CA LEU A 447 18.41 15.68 -11.50
C LEU A 447 18.54 14.46 -10.58
N MET A 448 18.10 14.53 -9.31
CA MET A 448 18.18 13.42 -8.37
C MET A 448 17.11 12.36 -8.60
N ARG A 449 15.84 12.76 -8.71
CA ARG A 449 14.70 11.84 -8.89
C ARG A 449 13.62 12.47 -9.77
N ARG A 450 13.03 11.66 -10.65
CA ARG A 450 11.93 12.07 -11.54
C ARG A 450 10.71 12.63 -10.80
N ARG A 451 10.40 12.11 -9.60
CA ARG A 451 9.30 12.61 -8.76
C ARG A 451 9.39 14.11 -8.45
N TRP A 452 10.60 14.63 -8.22
CA TRP A 452 10.82 16.05 -8.01
C TRP A 452 10.64 16.85 -9.30
N GLN A 453 11.08 16.32 -10.43
CA GLN A 453 10.91 16.95 -11.74
C GLN A 453 9.42 17.13 -12.09
N GLU A 454 8.59 16.11 -11.83
CA GLU A 454 7.13 16.17 -12.00
C GLU A 454 6.46 17.16 -11.04
N ALA A 455 6.96 17.26 -9.81
CA ALA A 455 6.50 18.27 -8.85
C ALA A 455 6.85 19.71 -9.30
N PHE A 456 8.06 19.94 -9.81
CA PHE A 456 8.44 21.25 -10.37
C PHE A 456 7.65 21.63 -11.63
N ASP A 457 7.29 20.66 -12.47
CA ASP A 457 6.43 20.88 -13.64
C ASP A 457 5.00 21.29 -13.22
N SER A 458 4.42 20.54 -12.28
CA SER A 458 3.11 20.84 -11.71
C SER A 458 3.09 22.22 -11.04
N SER A 459 4.11 22.53 -10.24
CA SER A 459 4.26 23.85 -9.62
C SER A 459 4.49 24.96 -10.65
N PHE A 460 5.15 24.72 -11.78
CA PHE A 460 5.30 25.72 -12.85
C PHE A 460 3.92 26.12 -13.41
N LYS A 461 3.06 25.15 -13.68
CA LYS A 461 1.69 25.37 -14.15
C LYS A 461 0.87 26.20 -13.16
N GLU A 462 0.83 25.77 -11.89
CA GLU A 462 0.08 26.47 -10.84
C GLU A 462 0.58 27.90 -10.62
N ASN A 463 1.91 28.09 -10.61
CA ASN A 463 2.50 29.42 -10.51
C ASN A 463 2.11 30.26 -11.72
N TYR A 464 2.18 29.73 -12.95
CA TYR A 464 1.83 30.46 -14.18
C TYR A 464 0.38 30.95 -14.18
N ASP A 465 -0.57 30.10 -13.78
CA ASP A 465 -1.99 30.44 -13.69
C ASP A 465 -2.25 31.53 -12.63
N THR A 466 -1.48 31.54 -11.54
CA THR A 466 -1.63 32.48 -10.41
C THR A 466 -0.70 33.70 -10.47
N ILE A 467 0.09 33.87 -11.53
CA ILE A 467 1.04 34.99 -11.76
C ILE A 467 0.43 36.36 -11.49
N HIS A 468 -0.84 36.56 -11.83
CA HIS A 468 -1.52 37.85 -11.70
C HIS A 468 -1.64 38.34 -10.25
N ARG A 469 -1.49 37.44 -9.25
CA ARG A 469 -1.51 37.76 -7.82
C ARG A 469 -0.13 38.17 -7.28
N LEU A 470 0.95 37.86 -8.00
CA LEU A 470 2.31 38.10 -7.55
C LEU A 470 2.76 39.52 -7.90
N GLU A 471 3.48 40.15 -6.98
CA GLU A 471 4.11 41.45 -7.19
C GLU A 471 5.31 41.35 -8.15
N THR A 472 5.66 42.46 -8.81
CA THR A 472 6.74 42.55 -9.81
C THR A 472 8.09 41.97 -9.37
N ASN A 473 8.49 42.13 -8.10
CA ASN A 473 9.75 41.56 -7.58
C ASN A 473 9.67 40.05 -7.43
N LYS A 474 8.56 39.54 -6.87
CA LYS A 474 8.32 38.10 -6.72
C LYS A 474 8.29 37.41 -8.09
N LEU A 475 7.60 38.03 -9.05
CA LEU A 475 7.56 37.57 -10.44
C LEU A 475 8.94 37.46 -11.07
N ARG A 476 9.80 38.47 -10.83
CA ARG A 476 11.18 38.46 -11.36
C ARG A 476 11.99 37.28 -10.82
N ASN A 477 11.91 37.02 -9.52
CA ASN A 477 12.69 35.95 -8.90
C ASN A 477 12.17 34.57 -9.34
N VAL A 478 10.86 34.37 -9.37
CA VAL A 478 10.26 33.10 -9.81
C VAL A 478 10.56 32.85 -11.30
N ALA A 479 10.48 33.88 -12.16
CA ALA A 479 10.85 33.76 -13.57
C ALA A 479 12.32 33.37 -13.75
N LYS A 480 13.23 33.99 -13.01
CA LYS A 480 14.67 33.66 -13.02
C LYS A 480 14.95 32.25 -12.49
N LEU A 481 14.19 31.78 -11.50
CA LEU A 481 14.29 30.41 -10.97
C LEU A 481 13.96 29.38 -12.05
N PHE A 482 12.79 29.50 -12.68
CA PHE A 482 12.39 28.56 -13.74
C PHE A 482 13.29 28.66 -14.97
N ALA A 483 13.72 29.87 -15.35
CA ALA A 483 14.72 30.04 -16.39
C ALA A 483 16.02 29.29 -16.08
N HIS A 484 16.49 29.32 -14.81
CA HIS A 484 17.68 28.59 -14.39
C HIS A 484 17.56 27.07 -14.57
N ILE A 485 16.42 26.49 -14.17
CA ILE A 485 16.21 25.04 -14.21
C ILE A 485 16.00 24.56 -15.66
N MET A 486 15.37 25.38 -16.52
CA MET A 486 15.18 25.06 -17.93
C MET A 486 16.48 25.15 -18.73
N HIS A 487 17.29 26.18 -18.47
CA HIS A 487 18.53 26.42 -19.21
C HIS A 487 19.65 25.42 -18.84
N THR A 488 19.58 24.85 -17.64
CA THR A 488 20.45 23.75 -17.18
C THR A 488 19.94 22.36 -17.57
N ASP A 489 18.90 22.27 -18.41
CA ASP A 489 18.26 21.02 -18.87
C ASP A 489 17.76 20.12 -17.71
N ALA A 490 17.44 20.71 -16.55
CA ALA A 490 16.93 19.97 -15.39
C ALA A 490 15.40 19.79 -15.41
N LEU A 491 14.66 20.74 -16.01
CA LEU A 491 13.22 20.62 -16.26
C LEU A 491 12.98 20.42 -17.77
N PRO A 492 12.09 19.51 -18.19
CA PRO A 492 11.77 19.35 -19.60
C PRO A 492 11.15 20.62 -20.17
N TRP A 493 11.48 20.96 -21.40
CA TRP A 493 10.95 22.17 -22.05
C TRP A 493 9.46 22.03 -22.43
N THR A 494 8.88 20.84 -22.25
CA THR A 494 7.44 20.59 -22.40
C THR A 494 6.61 21.42 -21.43
N SER A 495 7.15 21.81 -20.27
CA SER A 495 6.49 22.70 -19.30
C SER A 495 6.03 24.03 -19.91
N LEU A 496 6.66 24.49 -21.01
CA LEU A 496 6.28 25.71 -21.72
C LEU A 496 4.94 25.59 -22.48
N GLU A 497 4.33 24.40 -22.57
CA GLU A 497 2.99 24.21 -23.15
C GLU A 497 1.91 25.08 -22.50
N HIS A 498 2.06 25.35 -21.20
CA HIS A 498 1.13 26.19 -20.46
C HIS A 498 1.24 27.69 -20.82
N VAL A 499 2.33 28.09 -21.49
CA VAL A 499 2.55 29.49 -21.88
C VAL A 499 1.86 29.78 -23.20
N ARG A 500 0.80 30.59 -23.14
CA ARG A 500 0.09 31.11 -24.31
C ARG A 500 0.39 32.59 -24.51
N LEU A 501 0.68 33.00 -25.75
CA LEU A 501 0.95 34.39 -26.14
C LEU A 501 -0.14 34.91 -27.09
N ASN A 502 -1.29 35.27 -26.53
CA ASN A 502 -2.43 35.87 -27.24
C ASN A 502 -2.88 37.18 -26.58
N GLU A 503 -3.62 38.02 -27.30
CA GLU A 503 -4.17 39.28 -26.76
C GLU A 503 -5.20 39.04 -25.63
N ASP A 504 -6.02 38.00 -25.77
CA ASP A 504 -7.16 37.73 -24.87
C ASP A 504 -6.75 36.98 -23.58
N ASP A 505 -5.84 36.00 -23.70
CA ASP A 505 -5.46 35.12 -22.59
C ASP A 505 -4.25 35.66 -21.78
N THR A 506 -3.51 36.66 -22.29
CA THR A 506 -2.30 37.14 -21.59
C THR A 506 -2.53 38.40 -20.75
N THR A 507 -2.27 38.26 -19.44
CA THR A 507 -2.23 39.41 -18.54
C THR A 507 -0.93 40.21 -18.72
N SER A 508 -0.89 41.44 -18.21
CA SER A 508 0.35 42.24 -18.14
C SER A 508 1.43 41.54 -17.31
N SER A 509 1.05 40.87 -16.22
CA SER A 509 1.96 40.11 -15.36
C SER A 509 2.55 38.89 -16.07
N SER A 510 1.73 38.13 -16.83
CA SER A 510 2.19 37.00 -17.65
C SER A 510 3.20 37.45 -18.71
N ARG A 511 2.97 38.61 -19.34
CA ARG A 511 3.92 39.21 -20.30
C ARG A 511 5.25 39.58 -19.66
N ILE A 512 5.24 40.15 -18.45
CA ILE A 512 6.47 40.48 -17.72
C ILE A 512 7.21 39.21 -17.32
N PHE A 513 6.48 38.17 -16.89
CA PHE A 513 7.06 36.88 -16.54
C PHE A 513 7.76 36.22 -17.73
N VAL A 514 7.07 36.05 -18.86
CA VAL A 514 7.64 35.46 -20.08
C VAL A 514 8.82 36.29 -20.60
N LYS A 515 8.72 37.63 -20.53
CA LYS A 515 9.84 38.52 -20.86
C LYS A 515 11.09 38.19 -20.04
N ILE A 516 10.97 38.11 -18.72
CA ILE A 516 12.12 37.85 -17.84
C ILE A 516 12.65 36.44 -18.04
N LEU A 517 11.76 35.44 -18.17
CA LEU A 517 12.11 34.05 -18.36
C LEU A 517 12.97 33.86 -19.62
N VAL A 518 12.51 34.35 -20.77
CA VAL A 518 13.23 34.17 -22.04
C VAL A 518 14.49 35.04 -22.11
N GLN A 519 14.50 36.24 -21.52
CA GLN A 519 15.72 37.06 -21.41
C GLN A 519 16.81 36.34 -20.59
N GLU A 520 16.46 35.79 -19.44
CA GLU A 520 17.42 35.07 -18.58
C GLU A 520 17.93 33.77 -19.24
N MET A 521 17.09 33.07 -20.00
CA MET A 521 17.52 31.92 -20.79
C MET A 521 18.47 32.34 -21.92
N ALA A 522 18.17 33.45 -22.61
CA ALA A 522 19.02 33.98 -23.68
C ALA A 522 20.38 34.48 -23.18
N GLU A 523 20.43 35.09 -21.99
CA GLU A 523 21.67 35.52 -21.35
C GLU A 523 22.59 34.33 -21.00
N ASN A 524 22.02 33.20 -20.58
CA ASN A 524 22.79 32.02 -20.15
C ASN A 524 23.15 31.04 -21.30
N LEU A 525 22.26 30.79 -22.27
CA LEU A 525 22.54 29.90 -23.42
C LEU A 525 23.19 30.61 -24.61
N GLY A 526 22.90 31.90 -24.75
CA GLY A 526 23.05 32.63 -26.02
C GLY A 526 21.84 32.47 -26.93
N VAL A 527 21.60 33.49 -27.77
CA VAL A 527 20.42 33.57 -28.65
C VAL A 527 20.42 32.49 -29.73
N GLU A 528 21.59 32.10 -30.24
CA GLU A 528 21.70 31.08 -31.31
C GLU A 528 21.29 29.69 -30.83
N LYS A 529 21.84 29.22 -29.71
CA LYS A 529 21.48 27.92 -29.11
C LYS A 529 20.02 27.89 -28.67
N LEU A 530 19.52 29.02 -28.14
CA LEU A 530 18.12 29.14 -27.77
C LEU A 530 17.21 29.02 -29.00
N ARG A 531 17.61 29.61 -30.14
CA ARG A 531 16.89 29.49 -31.42
C ARG A 531 16.85 28.06 -31.91
N GLU A 532 17.99 27.36 -31.94
CA GLU A 532 18.07 25.95 -32.34
C GLU A 532 17.16 25.07 -31.48
N ARG A 533 17.09 25.34 -30.16
CA ARG A 533 16.22 24.60 -29.25
C ARG A 533 14.73 24.82 -29.54
N PHE A 534 14.33 26.05 -29.86
CA PHE A 534 12.95 26.38 -30.25
C PHE A 534 12.57 25.91 -31.65
N GLU A 535 13.52 25.78 -32.57
CA GLU A 535 13.31 25.30 -33.94
C GLU A 535 13.22 23.77 -34.05
N ASN A 536 13.40 23.03 -32.94
CA ASN A 536 13.35 21.56 -32.95
C ASN A 536 11.97 21.02 -33.38
N PRO A 537 11.89 20.20 -34.45
CA PRO A 537 10.61 19.71 -35.00
C PRO A 537 9.78 18.84 -34.02
N LEU A 538 10.43 18.15 -33.09
CA LEU A 538 9.76 17.30 -32.10
C LEU A 538 9.04 18.11 -30.98
N MET A 539 9.39 19.38 -30.82
CA MET A 539 8.89 20.25 -29.75
C MET A 539 7.90 21.33 -30.25
N GLU A 540 7.46 21.22 -31.50
CA GLU A 540 6.55 22.20 -32.11
C GLU A 540 5.17 22.23 -31.43
N VAL A 541 4.67 21.09 -30.94
CA VAL A 541 3.37 21.00 -30.28
C VAL A 541 3.33 21.72 -28.92
N PRO A 542 4.27 21.47 -27.98
CA PRO A 542 4.36 22.24 -26.73
C PRO A 542 4.58 23.74 -26.96
N PHE A 543 5.34 24.14 -27.99
CA PHE A 543 5.61 25.56 -28.23
C PHE A 543 4.51 26.29 -29.01
N SER A 544 3.44 25.60 -29.42
CA SER A 544 2.33 26.19 -30.18
C SER A 544 1.68 27.39 -29.48
N GLY A 545 1.61 27.37 -28.14
CA GLY A 545 1.08 28.49 -27.35
C GLY A 545 1.99 29.72 -27.37
N MET A 546 3.31 29.54 -27.39
CA MET A 546 4.29 30.63 -27.40
C MET A 546 4.57 31.16 -28.80
N PHE A 547 4.49 30.29 -29.82
CA PHE A 547 4.63 30.65 -31.24
C PHE A 547 3.34 30.29 -32.02
N PRO A 548 2.25 31.04 -31.80
CA PRO A 548 0.95 30.73 -32.41
C PRO A 548 1.00 30.88 -33.94
N LYS A 549 0.61 29.80 -34.64
CA LYS A 549 0.48 29.75 -36.11
C LYS A 549 -0.97 29.74 -36.59
N ASP A 550 -1.94 29.81 -35.68
CA ASP A 550 -3.36 29.65 -35.98
C ASP A 550 -3.96 30.90 -36.64
N GLU A 551 -4.03 31.99 -35.88
CA GLU A 551 -4.63 33.26 -36.31
C GLU A 551 -3.53 34.30 -36.58
N PRO A 552 -3.53 34.99 -37.74
CA PRO A 552 -2.52 36.00 -38.08
C PRO A 552 -2.42 37.14 -37.05
N ARG A 553 -3.48 37.43 -36.29
CA ARG A 553 -3.45 38.41 -35.19
C ARG A 553 -2.52 37.95 -34.06
N ASN A 554 -2.68 36.71 -33.59
CA ASN A 554 -1.84 36.14 -32.52
C ASN A 554 -0.38 36.01 -32.98
N THR A 555 -0.14 35.62 -34.24
CA THR A 555 1.21 35.59 -34.80
C THR A 555 1.87 36.97 -34.81
N ARG A 556 1.14 38.03 -35.19
CA ARG A 556 1.65 39.41 -35.13
C ARG A 556 1.93 39.85 -33.70
N PHE A 557 1.04 39.50 -32.77
CA PHE A 557 1.22 39.80 -31.35
C PHE A 557 2.50 39.16 -30.80
N ALA A 558 2.74 37.88 -31.07
CA ALA A 558 3.96 37.19 -30.66
C ALA A 558 5.23 37.82 -31.27
N ILE A 559 5.22 38.17 -32.57
CA ILE A 559 6.35 38.86 -33.23
C ILE A 559 6.63 40.21 -32.56
N ASN A 560 5.60 41.01 -32.32
CA ASN A 560 5.72 42.31 -31.68
C ASN A 560 6.22 42.18 -30.23
N PHE A 561 5.77 41.14 -29.52
CA PHE A 561 6.19 40.87 -28.15
C PHE A 561 7.68 40.53 -28.08
N PHE A 562 8.16 39.54 -28.82
CA PHE A 562 9.58 39.16 -28.79
C PHE A 562 10.52 40.24 -29.35
N THR A 563 10.07 41.04 -30.33
CA THR A 563 10.84 42.20 -30.78
C THR A 563 10.92 43.29 -29.72
N SER A 564 9.85 43.54 -28.96
CA SER A 564 9.86 44.49 -27.84
C SER A 564 10.76 44.06 -26.66
N ILE A 565 11.01 42.75 -26.53
CA ILE A 565 11.90 42.16 -25.53
C ILE A 565 13.38 42.24 -25.95
N GLY A 566 13.65 42.45 -27.24
CA GLY A 566 15.00 42.44 -27.82
C GLY A 566 15.43 41.09 -28.37
N LEU A 567 14.52 40.11 -28.46
CA LEU A 567 14.78 38.74 -28.93
C LEU A 567 14.09 38.48 -30.29
N GLY A 568 14.18 39.44 -31.20
CA GLY A 568 13.61 39.36 -32.55
C GLY A 568 14.01 38.11 -33.37
N PRO A 569 15.27 37.63 -33.32
CA PRO A 569 15.70 36.45 -34.10
C PRO A 569 14.94 35.16 -33.79
N LEU A 570 14.32 35.04 -32.61
CA LEU A 570 13.50 33.87 -32.26
C LEU A 570 12.18 33.78 -33.06
N THR A 571 11.83 34.84 -33.79
CA THR A 571 10.55 34.95 -34.51
C THR A 571 10.67 34.81 -36.01
N ASP A 572 11.85 34.46 -36.55
CA ASP A 572 12.07 34.38 -37.99
C ASP A 572 11.15 33.34 -38.66
N GLY A 573 10.97 32.17 -38.05
CA GLY A 573 10.00 31.17 -38.53
C GLY A 573 8.54 31.66 -38.53
N LEU A 574 8.13 32.48 -37.55
CA LEU A 574 6.79 33.10 -37.53
C LEU A 574 6.65 34.17 -38.62
N ARG A 575 7.72 34.93 -38.90
CA ARG A 575 7.73 35.95 -39.96
C ARG A 575 7.61 35.31 -41.34
N GLU A 576 8.29 34.19 -41.56
CA GLU A 576 8.14 33.39 -42.79
C GLU A 576 6.74 32.80 -42.91
N HIS A 577 6.19 32.26 -41.83
CA HIS A 577 4.82 31.76 -41.81
C HIS A 577 3.81 32.88 -42.11
N LEU A 578 3.98 34.09 -41.56
CA LEU A 578 3.13 35.25 -41.85
C LEU A 578 3.25 35.72 -43.31
N LYS A 579 4.46 35.71 -43.88
CA LYS A 579 4.67 35.99 -45.33
C LYS A 579 3.99 34.96 -46.22
N ASN A 580 3.95 33.70 -45.79
CA ASN A 580 3.29 32.59 -46.51
C ASN A 580 1.80 32.43 -46.17
N ALA A 581 1.33 33.04 -45.08
CA ALA A 581 -0.04 32.95 -44.61
C ALA A 581 -1.10 33.37 -45.65
N PRO A 582 -0.93 34.42 -46.48
CA PRO A 582 -1.89 34.75 -47.53
C PRO A 582 -2.04 33.64 -48.56
N LYS A 583 -0.94 32.94 -48.89
CA LYS A 583 -0.94 31.81 -49.84
C LYS A 583 -1.61 30.58 -49.22
N LEU A 584 -1.31 30.28 -47.97
CA LEU A 584 -1.92 29.17 -47.22
C LEU A 584 -3.41 29.40 -46.93
N ILE A 585 -3.84 30.64 -46.68
CA ILE A 585 -5.24 31.01 -46.51
C ILE A 585 -5.99 30.89 -47.84
N MET A 586 -5.40 31.33 -48.96
CA MET A 586 -5.99 31.10 -50.29
C MET A 586 -6.08 29.61 -50.63
N GLU A 587 -5.07 28.81 -50.26
CA GLU A 587 -5.09 27.36 -50.49
C GLU A 587 -6.09 26.63 -49.58
N LYS A 588 -6.19 26.99 -48.30
CA LYS A 588 -7.21 26.47 -47.37
C LYS A 588 -8.61 26.89 -47.80
N ALA A 589 -8.81 28.14 -48.23
CA ALA A 589 -10.09 28.62 -48.76
C ALA A 589 -10.45 27.92 -50.07
N ARG A 590 -9.47 27.64 -50.94
CA ARG A 590 -9.68 26.85 -52.16
C ARG A 590 -10.04 25.41 -51.84
N LYS A 591 -9.33 24.74 -50.92
CA LYS A 591 -9.66 23.37 -50.46
C LYS A 591 -11.03 23.29 -49.78
N GLU A 592 -11.39 24.29 -48.98
CA GLU A 592 -12.70 24.36 -48.35
C GLU A 592 -13.80 24.66 -49.39
N GLN A 593 -13.54 25.51 -50.38
CA GLN A 593 -14.44 25.73 -51.51
C GLN A 593 -14.60 24.48 -52.38
N GLU A 594 -13.52 23.72 -52.62
CA GLU A 594 -13.55 22.42 -53.30
C GLU A 594 -14.35 21.38 -52.48
N ARG A 595 -14.19 21.37 -51.15
CA ARG A 595 -14.96 20.50 -50.23
C ARG A 595 -16.44 20.87 -50.20
N ILE A 596 -16.76 22.16 -50.14
CA ILE A 596 -18.14 22.67 -50.22
C ILE A 596 -18.73 22.41 -51.61
N ALA A 597 -17.94 22.50 -52.68
CA ALA A 597 -18.37 22.18 -54.03
C ALA A 597 -18.65 20.67 -54.22
N LEU A 598 -17.83 19.79 -53.62
CA LEU A 598 -18.07 18.34 -53.58
C LEU A 598 -19.35 18.00 -52.81
N LEU A 599 -19.53 18.57 -51.61
CA LEU A 599 -20.77 18.40 -50.82
C LEU A 599 -22.01 18.93 -51.54
N LYS A 600 -21.87 20.03 -52.29
CA LYS A 600 -22.95 20.61 -53.09
C LYS A 600 -23.24 19.79 -54.35
N ALA A 601 -22.24 19.11 -54.92
CA ALA A 601 -22.41 18.17 -56.04
C ALA A 601 -23.11 16.88 -55.58
N GLU A 602 -22.79 16.37 -54.38
CA GLU A 602 -23.50 15.23 -53.77
C GLU A 602 -24.97 15.55 -53.43
N MET A 603 -25.28 16.78 -53.02
CA MET A 603 -26.67 17.22 -52.82
C MET A 603 -27.41 17.55 -54.12
N SER A 604 -26.72 17.76 -55.26
CA SER A 604 -27.38 18.07 -56.54
C SER A 604 -27.63 16.85 -57.43
N SER A 605 -27.26 15.65 -57.00
CA SER A 605 -27.49 14.40 -57.74
C SER A 605 -28.69 13.56 -57.23
N SER A 606 -29.55 14.09 -56.36
CA SER A 606 -30.70 13.36 -55.82
C SER A 606 -32.03 14.12 -55.93
N GLU A 607 -32.53 14.26 -57.15
CA GLU A 607 -33.95 14.46 -57.50
C GLU A 607 -34.09 13.72 -58.86
N SER A 608 -34.56 12.47 -58.98
CA SER A 608 -35.98 12.09 -58.93
C SER A 608 -36.22 10.55 -58.89
N ASP A 609 -37.26 10.18 -58.15
CA ASP A 609 -38.30 9.15 -58.37
C ASP A 609 -38.00 7.63 -58.52
N SER A 610 -38.36 6.92 -57.43
CA SER A 610 -39.31 5.78 -57.36
C SER A 610 -38.89 4.30 -57.53
N SER A 611 -39.27 3.54 -56.48
CA SER A 611 -39.82 2.16 -56.41
C SER A 611 -38.94 0.89 -56.49
N SER A 612 -38.93 0.20 -55.33
CA SER A 612 -39.18 -1.24 -55.06
C SER A 612 -38.21 -2.37 -55.43
N SER A 613 -37.91 -3.18 -54.39
CA SER A 613 -37.66 -4.65 -54.33
C SER A 613 -36.42 -5.21 -55.07
N SER A 614 -35.61 -6.17 -54.59
CA SER A 614 -35.52 -6.99 -53.37
C SER A 614 -34.27 -7.90 -53.50
N SER A 615 -33.63 -8.25 -52.36
CA SER A 615 -32.80 -9.47 -52.07
C SER A 615 -31.50 -9.72 -52.89
N SER A 616 -30.36 -10.20 -52.36
CA SER A 616 -29.94 -10.68 -51.02
C SER A 616 -28.43 -11.04 -51.01
N SER A 617 -27.78 -10.83 -49.84
CA SER A 617 -26.61 -11.56 -49.24
C SER A 617 -25.24 -11.54 -49.95
N SER A 618 -24.07 -11.36 -49.29
CA SER A 618 -23.64 -11.82 -47.96
C SER A 618 -22.31 -11.18 -47.46
N SER A 619 -22.16 -11.11 -46.13
CA SER A 619 -20.94 -11.15 -45.25
C SER A 619 -19.83 -10.09 -45.40
N SER A 620 -19.20 -9.54 -44.35
CA SER A 620 -19.23 -9.81 -42.89
C SER A 620 -18.41 -8.76 -42.10
N SER A 621 -18.80 -8.55 -40.83
CA SER A 621 -18.01 -8.21 -39.61
C SER A 621 -17.23 -6.89 -39.53
N SER A 622 -17.26 -6.08 -38.45
CA SER A 622 -17.91 -6.18 -37.12
C SER A 622 -17.75 -4.85 -36.34
N SER A 623 -18.84 -4.47 -35.66
CA SER A 623 -19.06 -3.76 -34.37
C SER A 623 -17.85 -3.24 -33.56
N SER A 624 -17.79 -2.02 -33.01
CA SER A 624 -18.75 -1.20 -32.21
C SER A 624 -18.91 -1.57 -30.72
N SER A 625 -18.86 -0.54 -29.85
CA SER A 625 -19.63 -0.35 -28.61
C SER A 625 -19.25 1.02 -28.02
N SER A 626 -20.12 2.04 -27.99
CA SER A 626 -21.32 2.29 -27.16
C SER A 626 -20.94 2.76 -25.74
N SER A 627 -21.40 3.92 -25.26
CA SER A 627 -22.77 4.22 -24.76
C SER A 627 -22.74 5.67 -24.21
N SER A 628 -23.80 6.43 -23.90
CA SER A 628 -25.16 6.12 -23.43
C SER A 628 -26.07 7.38 -23.44
N SER A 629 -27.37 7.17 -23.73
CA SER A 629 -28.61 7.75 -23.11
C SER A 629 -28.80 9.28 -23.01
N SER A 630 -30.00 9.87 -23.09
CA SER A 630 -31.39 9.47 -23.38
C SER A 630 -32.25 10.75 -23.40
N SER A 631 -33.39 10.65 -24.09
CA SER A 631 -34.42 11.66 -24.41
C SER A 631 -35.07 12.46 -23.26
N SER A 632 -35.55 13.68 -23.56
CA SER A 632 -37.01 13.98 -23.63
C SER A 632 -37.35 15.44 -24.04
N SER A 633 -38.15 15.54 -25.12
CA SER A 633 -39.32 16.43 -25.37
C SER A 633 -39.23 17.97 -25.43
N ALA A 634 -39.41 18.46 -26.67
CA ALA A 634 -40.57 19.22 -27.15
C ALA A 634 -40.70 20.76 -26.95
N SER A 635 -40.64 21.42 -28.12
CA SER A 635 -41.59 22.44 -28.63
C SER A 635 -41.38 23.93 -28.24
N LYS A 636 -41.12 24.79 -29.23
CA LYS A 636 -42.15 25.47 -30.06
C LYS A 636 -41.50 26.39 -31.12
N LYS A 637 -42.10 26.32 -32.31
CA LYS A 637 -41.91 27.18 -33.48
C LYS A 637 -42.34 28.63 -33.20
N LYS A 638 -41.69 29.60 -33.89
CA LYS A 638 -42.32 30.61 -34.78
C LYS A 638 -41.23 31.56 -35.30
N SER A 639 -40.93 31.56 -36.60
CA SER A 639 -41.50 32.48 -37.62
C SER A 639 -40.95 33.91 -37.46
N SER A 640 -40.52 34.67 -38.46
CA SER A 640 -40.51 34.54 -39.91
C SER A 640 -40.00 35.86 -40.50
N ARG A 641 -39.79 35.87 -41.83
CA ARG A 641 -39.88 37.02 -42.76
C ARG A 641 -38.61 37.84 -43.04
N ARG A 642 -37.92 37.40 -44.10
CA ARG A 642 -37.85 37.99 -45.46
C ARG A 642 -37.60 39.50 -45.63
N ARG A 643 -36.66 39.74 -46.57
CA ARG A 643 -36.48 40.86 -47.53
C ARG A 643 -35.80 42.12 -46.95
N ARG A 644 -34.94 42.86 -47.65
CA ARG A 644 -34.65 43.00 -49.10
C ARG A 644 -33.30 43.73 -49.29
N LYS A 645 -32.66 43.55 -50.44
CA LYS A 645 -31.49 44.31 -50.93
C LYS A 645 -31.86 45.73 -51.40
N ARG A 646 -30.91 46.66 -51.24
CA ARG A 646 -30.30 47.61 -52.23
C ARG A 646 -30.11 49.05 -51.67
N SER A 647 -28.86 49.51 -51.79
CA SER A 647 -28.26 50.86 -51.82
C SER A 647 -29.00 51.85 -52.77
N PRO A 648 -28.75 53.21 -52.81
CA PRO A 648 -27.42 53.89 -52.72
C PRO A 648 -27.32 55.39 -52.25
N SER A 649 -26.05 55.86 -52.17
CA SER A 649 -25.45 57.19 -52.53
C SER A 649 -25.58 58.49 -51.70
N LYS A 650 -24.38 59.11 -51.49
CA LYS A 650 -23.97 60.55 -51.47
C LYS A 650 -24.59 61.48 -50.40
N SER A 651 -23.91 62.44 -49.74
CA SER A 651 -22.64 63.18 -49.96
C SER A 651 -22.32 64.04 -48.70
N GLU A 652 -21.02 64.30 -48.44
CA GLU A 652 -20.35 65.53 -47.88
C GLU A 652 -20.93 66.23 -46.61
N SER A 653 -20.19 66.79 -45.63
CA SER A 653 -18.77 67.10 -45.35
C SER A 653 -18.68 67.63 -43.89
N GLU A 654 -17.46 67.87 -43.36
CA GLU A 654 -17.09 68.40 -42.01
C GLU A 654 -17.01 67.30 -40.92
N SER A 655 -15.91 67.04 -40.21
CA SER A 655 -14.84 67.91 -39.71
C SER A 655 -13.57 67.12 -39.36
N ASP A 656 -12.44 67.49 -39.98
CA ASP A 656 -11.08 67.31 -39.47
C ASP A 656 -10.83 68.47 -38.48
N GLU A 657 -10.62 68.22 -37.16
CA GLU A 657 -9.90 69.17 -36.26
C GLU A 657 -9.67 68.76 -34.77
N GLU A 658 -9.74 67.49 -34.35
CA GLU A 658 -9.60 67.17 -32.89
C GLU A 658 -8.43 66.28 -32.43
N GLU A 659 -7.56 65.77 -33.30
CA GLU A 659 -6.40 64.97 -32.84
C GLU A 659 -5.09 65.76 -32.65
N ASP A 660 -4.97 66.97 -33.21
CA ASP A 660 -3.70 67.73 -33.24
C ASP A 660 -3.47 68.63 -32.00
N THR A 661 -4.47 68.74 -31.10
CA THR A 661 -4.39 69.57 -29.88
C THR A 661 -3.82 68.81 -28.68
N ARG A 662 -3.95 67.48 -28.62
CA ARG A 662 -3.47 66.67 -27.48
C ARG A 662 -1.94 66.45 -27.47
N ASP A 663 -1.30 66.51 -28.64
CA ASP A 663 0.16 66.30 -28.73
C ASP A 663 0.98 67.58 -28.45
N LYS A 664 0.37 68.77 -28.56
CA LYS A 664 1.00 70.05 -28.15
C LYS A 664 1.02 70.21 -26.62
N GLU A 665 -0.04 69.85 -25.89
CA GLU A 665 -0.05 69.89 -24.42
C GLU A 665 0.96 68.92 -23.77
N ARG A 666 1.22 67.78 -24.41
CA ARG A 666 2.16 66.78 -23.89
C ARG A 666 3.62 67.19 -24.06
N LYS A 667 3.94 68.01 -25.08
CA LYS A 667 5.26 68.59 -25.30
C LYS A 667 5.56 69.74 -24.34
N GLU A 668 4.62 70.65 -24.09
CA GLU A 668 4.81 71.75 -23.13
C GLU A 668 4.99 71.26 -21.68
N ARG A 669 4.28 70.20 -21.27
CA ARG A 669 4.47 69.58 -19.95
C ARG A 669 5.86 68.96 -19.74
N ARG A 670 6.50 68.47 -20.82
CA ARG A 670 7.87 67.92 -20.77
C ARG A 670 8.94 69.00 -20.66
N GLU A 671 8.73 70.17 -21.27
CA GLU A 671 9.65 71.30 -21.16
C GLU A 671 9.57 72.03 -19.80
N LYS A 672 8.37 72.18 -19.22
CA LYS A 672 8.20 72.72 -17.86
C LYS A 672 8.87 71.86 -16.78
N LYS A 673 8.93 70.54 -16.95
CA LYS A 673 9.60 69.61 -16.02
C LYS A 673 11.13 69.68 -16.10
N LYS A 674 11.70 69.88 -17.30
CA LYS A 674 13.14 70.07 -17.51
C LYS A 674 13.66 71.43 -17.01
N ARG A 675 12.81 72.46 -16.98
CA ARG A 675 13.17 73.78 -16.41
C ARG A 675 13.19 73.78 -14.88
N ARG A 676 12.32 73.00 -14.22
CA ARG A 676 12.30 72.86 -12.74
C ARG A 676 13.45 72.03 -12.16
N SER A 677 14.09 71.15 -12.94
CA SER A 677 15.25 70.37 -12.47
C SER A 677 16.59 71.10 -12.59
N ARG A 678 16.64 72.24 -13.31
CA ARG A 678 17.85 73.07 -13.46
C ARG A 678 17.93 74.26 -12.48
N SER A 679 16.89 74.51 -11.69
CA SER A 679 16.87 75.57 -10.68
C SER A 679 17.18 75.11 -9.24
N ASN A 680 17.44 73.82 -9.02
CA ASN A 680 17.76 73.23 -7.70
C ASN A 680 19.21 72.76 -7.57
N SER A 681 20.09 73.26 -8.44
CA SER A 681 21.55 73.06 -8.34
C SER A 681 22.23 74.42 -8.50
N LYS A 682 22.12 75.24 -7.46
CA LYS A 682 23.09 76.27 -7.11
C LYS A 682 23.24 76.26 -5.60
#